data_AF-A0A8K0RB17-F1
#
_entry.id   AF-A0A8K0RB17-F1
#
_cell.length_a   1.000
_cell.length_b   1.000
_cell.length_c   1.000
_cell.angle_alpha   90.00
_cell.angle_beta   90.00
_cell.angle_gamma   90.00
#
_symmetry.space_group_name_H-M   'P 1'
#
loop_
_entity.id
_entity.type
_entity.pdbx_description
1 polymer ?
#
loop_
_entity_poly.entity_id
_entity_poly.type
_entity_poly.pdbx_seq_one_letter_code
_entity_poly.pdbx_strand_id
1 'polypeptide(L)'
;MAISKLQAQLAAATNEVTVAAANLIFNFTLVKYEAPKEYQGLGKVLSAKRKDNTEHGSSHITARQLGALFEGVCPTTPNLLEAYGTRASEIAKASKRNSEPCIKTFFSEYTGIDGTSIWAAATSSNSALHVHLLACMLARLWTAPEAVSIWAELISERRIEIAHKVEEDGVKFSLAAAAGQEIARSQLATWDASARAWLLTADAVHCRQQKQLELILKNIDLPINGDSKVLSSVVSAWSSALETMEKVVLGMPQEIWTGATLLGLSAWHLYPDMSVFGRKIVSIKMSDSLIPRGGMLSLGHSGKPHDTGDENGVYWSLSLAHLRHYGRPIHAERAMSCSSRISFSELSLVAFAALLEEWHFNETQCALAATAVVCMAECVGDYLRTTRQGERTDLRLFQMLKEGASTIVHRSADDEDLNRKLIQLGRREARTFFGETKRTVILSYTTRFFGFLDSTFFVQSLKDCDARILFLRRKAIQLSASSPHEDSFVIRYKHDIFKNVTDVLDTTPGDAESIGDQDNTLCQELASDVTSKNTRASKRRKQGGSTGRKENKKVCKETKASSKAGLNVSDIPAQTNCQDEFPQSVNDSSSYSFATAHLFSSAKELHRRWLPRCLRNALLPQDESVTLDAQEQFKSWDDCVQVASNDLWGAEISFTYVLGDTSNASLYVRTTPGSQFLYDQTVTLEDFQWCMERRLFSPSAFLQCLTCNKSLSKDGDRLRKTVTLLASAALVYDDLTDVTIDVGILSRPLIESQWARYFEDGIVTDLRENKSPGILSLVAYFETGIYDVDPDKLKEAFALSYTNSLFVFSSMIQDPYESRRQKLSMRRILGNIGRPGITFLLPPQEPMVRELDPSSWMVDSYRSFDGRPARSFETTSVHLSFTDYHVQMYDGSRGSHDNQVSFLESVISVRDKGEWVADIDPLPLLKHDGIKSPSPEKGPYYSAGVFRVLEPQRDCQHLRIASRAIVLLLLIVGTK
;
A
#
# COMPACT_ATOMS: atom_id res chain seq x y z
N MET A 1 68.47 1.72 -1.32
CA MET A 1 69.30 0.57 -0.89
C MET A 1 68.76 -0.21 0.31
N ALA A 2 67.92 0.36 1.20
CA ALA A 2 67.33 -0.42 2.31
C ALA A 2 66.28 -1.45 1.82
N ILE A 3 65.37 -1.04 0.93
CA ILE A 3 64.28 -1.87 0.37
C ILE A 3 64.82 -3.15 -0.27
N SER A 4 65.88 -3.05 -1.08
CA SER A 4 66.49 -4.21 -1.77
C SER A 4 67.14 -5.22 -0.82
N LYS A 5 67.65 -4.79 0.34
CA LYS A 5 68.15 -5.70 1.38
C LYS A 5 67.01 -6.38 2.15
N LEU A 6 65.92 -5.65 2.40
CA LEU A 6 64.72 -6.20 3.02
C LEU A 6 64.06 -7.26 2.13
N GLN A 7 63.87 -6.98 0.83
CA GLN A 7 63.37 -7.95 -0.15
C GLN A 7 64.25 -9.21 -0.22
N ALA A 8 65.58 -9.06 -0.20
CA ALA A 8 66.51 -10.20 -0.25
C ALA A 8 66.50 -11.06 1.03
N GLN A 9 66.26 -10.47 2.21
CA GLN A 9 66.09 -11.24 3.45
C GLN A 9 64.70 -11.87 3.58
N LEU A 10 63.68 -11.28 2.94
CA LEU A 10 62.31 -11.80 2.94
C LEU A 10 62.15 -13.04 2.06
N ALA A 11 62.85 -13.07 0.91
CA ALA A 11 62.85 -14.22 -0.02
C ALA A 11 63.49 -15.50 0.57
N ALA A 12 64.09 -15.42 1.77
CA ALA A 12 64.64 -16.54 2.51
C ALA A 12 63.75 -17.00 3.69
N ALA A 13 62.56 -16.43 3.84
CA ALA A 13 61.68 -16.65 4.98
C ALA A 13 60.53 -17.62 4.67
N THR A 14 60.04 -18.31 5.69
CA THR A 14 58.93 -19.29 5.60
C THR A 14 57.59 -18.62 5.24
N ASN A 15 56.65 -19.41 4.71
CA ASN A 15 55.38 -18.94 4.14
C ASN A 15 54.61 -17.95 5.04
N GLU A 16 54.58 -18.16 6.36
CA GLU A 16 53.95 -17.24 7.32
C GLU A 16 54.59 -15.85 7.35
N VAL A 17 55.92 -15.77 7.27
CA VAL A 17 56.67 -14.51 7.25
C VAL A 17 56.40 -13.76 5.94
N THR A 18 56.30 -14.47 4.82
CA THR A 18 55.96 -13.90 3.51
C THR A 18 54.56 -13.27 3.52
N VAL A 19 53.56 -13.92 4.14
CA VAL A 19 52.20 -13.35 4.28
C VAL A 19 52.18 -12.17 5.26
N ALA A 20 52.84 -12.28 6.42
CA ALA A 20 52.93 -11.19 7.39
C ALA A 20 53.61 -9.94 6.80
N ALA A 21 54.67 -10.13 6.02
CA ALA A 21 55.36 -9.06 5.34
C ALA A 21 54.61 -8.54 4.10
N ALA A 22 53.87 -9.38 3.38
CA ALA A 22 52.97 -8.91 2.32
C ALA A 22 51.90 -7.96 2.89
N ASN A 23 51.35 -8.26 4.08
CA ASN A 23 50.44 -7.35 4.80
C ASN A 23 51.12 -6.04 5.26
N LEU A 24 52.40 -6.08 5.66
CA LEU A 24 53.16 -4.87 6.01
C LEU A 24 53.51 -4.01 4.78
N ILE A 25 53.69 -4.63 3.60
CA ILE A 25 54.06 -3.95 2.34
C ILE A 25 52.83 -3.44 1.59
N PHE A 26 51.72 -4.18 1.60
CA PHE A 26 50.51 -3.91 0.82
C PHE A 26 49.34 -3.44 1.70
N ASN A 27 49.52 -2.27 2.33
CA ASN A 27 48.43 -1.63 3.05
C ASN A 27 47.41 -1.03 2.08
N PHE A 28 46.22 -1.62 2.01
CA PHE A 28 45.15 -1.19 1.11
C PHE A 28 44.54 0.18 1.46
N THR A 29 44.86 0.80 2.61
CA THR A 29 44.36 2.14 2.96
C THR A 29 45.12 3.29 2.27
N LEU A 30 46.35 3.07 1.77
CA LEU A 30 47.28 4.17 1.44
C LEU A 30 47.40 4.54 -0.05
N VAL A 31 46.88 3.72 -0.97
CA VAL A 31 47.08 3.92 -2.42
C VAL A 31 45.76 4.20 -3.11
N LYS A 32 45.66 5.38 -3.71
CA LYS A 32 44.53 5.83 -4.55
C LYS A 32 45.02 6.05 -5.97
N TYR A 33 44.24 5.62 -6.95
CA TYR A 33 44.47 5.93 -8.36
C TYR A 33 43.51 7.04 -8.82
N GLU A 34 43.90 7.75 -9.88
CA GLU A 34 43.02 8.71 -10.54
C GLU A 34 41.93 7.96 -11.32
N ALA A 35 40.66 8.31 -11.11
CA ALA A 35 39.54 7.67 -11.79
C ALA A 35 39.58 7.96 -13.30
N PRO A 36 39.34 6.97 -14.18
CA PRO A 36 39.34 7.16 -15.63
C PRO A 36 38.37 8.27 -16.09
N LYS A 37 38.70 8.94 -17.21
CA LYS A 37 38.03 10.15 -17.73
C LYS A 37 36.50 9.98 -17.87
N GLU A 38 36.05 8.77 -18.14
CA GLU A 38 34.67 8.37 -18.38
C GLU A 38 33.83 8.41 -17.11
N TYR A 39 34.42 8.05 -15.97
CA TYR A 39 33.74 8.01 -14.67
C TYR A 39 33.67 9.40 -14.03
N GLN A 40 34.47 10.36 -14.49
CA GLN A 40 34.56 11.72 -13.92
C GLN A 40 33.24 12.49 -13.92
N GLY A 41 32.25 12.11 -14.74
CA GLY A 41 30.89 12.66 -14.65
C GLY A 41 30.16 12.19 -13.39
N LEU A 42 30.21 10.90 -13.07
CA LEU A 42 29.69 10.33 -11.82
C LEU A 42 30.34 10.98 -10.59
N GLY A 43 31.67 11.08 -10.55
CA GLY A 43 32.42 11.67 -9.43
C GLY A 43 32.24 13.18 -9.21
N LYS A 44 31.48 13.86 -10.09
CA LYS A 44 31.01 15.26 -9.95
C LYS A 44 29.57 15.37 -9.44
N VAL A 45 28.82 14.27 -9.45
CA VAL A 45 27.42 14.20 -8.98
C VAL A 45 27.32 13.57 -7.59
N LEU A 46 28.26 12.69 -7.22
CA LEU A 46 28.33 12.11 -5.87
C LEU A 46 28.48 13.19 -4.78
N SER A 47 27.81 12.98 -3.64
CA SER A 47 27.97 13.82 -2.46
C SER A 47 29.40 13.77 -1.93
N ALA A 48 29.84 14.86 -1.26
CA ALA A 48 31.17 14.95 -0.68
C ALA A 48 31.48 13.76 0.26
N LYS A 49 30.50 13.35 1.07
CA LYS A 49 30.62 12.21 2.00
C LYS A 49 30.80 10.86 1.29
N ARG A 50 30.01 10.56 0.25
CA ARG A 50 30.21 9.35 -0.56
C ARG A 50 31.58 9.38 -1.23
N LYS A 51 31.98 10.54 -1.77
CA LYS A 51 33.28 10.71 -2.43
C LYS A 51 34.47 10.47 -1.49
N ASP A 52 34.43 10.98 -0.26
CA ASP A 52 35.49 10.73 0.71
C ASP A 52 35.56 9.24 1.11
N ASN A 53 34.41 8.61 1.40
CA ASN A 53 34.37 7.18 1.74
C ASN A 53 34.88 6.25 0.61
N THR A 54 34.74 6.68 -0.64
CA THR A 54 35.20 5.94 -1.83
C THR A 54 36.65 6.22 -2.22
N GLU A 55 37.25 7.29 -1.71
CA GLU A 55 38.64 7.68 -1.99
C GLU A 55 39.59 7.35 -0.83
N HIS A 56 39.10 7.37 0.42
CA HIS A 56 39.90 7.19 1.63
C HIS A 56 39.24 6.27 2.69
N GLY A 57 37.94 5.97 2.56
CA GLY A 57 37.16 5.24 3.56
C GLY A 57 37.05 3.72 3.35
N SER A 58 36.04 3.12 3.98
CA SER A 58 35.87 1.66 4.02
C SER A 58 35.52 1.07 2.67
N SER A 59 34.71 1.77 1.86
CA SER A 59 34.35 1.31 0.51
C SER A 59 35.55 1.29 -0.43
N HIS A 60 36.50 2.23 -0.28
CA HIS A 60 37.78 2.20 -0.99
C HIS A 60 38.58 0.94 -0.64
N ILE A 61 38.72 0.65 0.65
CA ILE A 61 39.47 -0.52 1.15
C ILE A 61 38.84 -1.82 0.61
N THR A 62 37.52 -1.97 0.69
CA THR A 62 36.80 -3.14 0.17
C THR A 62 36.97 -3.30 -1.35
N ALA A 63 36.86 -2.22 -2.13
CA ALA A 63 37.09 -2.26 -3.58
C ALA A 63 38.50 -2.74 -3.94
N ARG A 64 39.53 -2.24 -3.21
CA ARG A 64 40.92 -2.65 -3.41
C ARG A 64 41.18 -4.09 -3.00
N GLN A 65 40.65 -4.54 -1.86
CA GLN A 65 40.80 -5.92 -1.37
C GLN A 65 40.15 -6.92 -2.35
N LEU A 66 38.91 -6.68 -2.77
CA LEU A 66 38.23 -7.53 -3.76
C LEU A 66 38.94 -7.49 -5.12
N GLY A 67 39.30 -6.30 -5.61
CA GLY A 67 40.01 -6.14 -6.88
C GLY A 67 41.38 -6.82 -6.92
N ALA A 68 42.07 -6.91 -5.77
CA ALA A 68 43.31 -7.68 -5.64
C ALA A 68 43.05 -9.19 -5.54
N LEU A 69 42.03 -9.63 -4.79
CA LEU A 69 41.68 -11.05 -4.62
C LEU A 69 41.29 -11.76 -5.94
N PHE A 70 40.61 -11.02 -6.83
CA PHE A 70 40.20 -11.48 -8.16
C PHE A 70 41.13 -10.98 -9.28
N GLU A 71 42.32 -10.46 -8.95
CA GLU A 71 43.32 -10.06 -9.94
C GLU A 71 43.72 -11.28 -10.80
N GLY A 72 43.68 -11.13 -12.12
CA GLY A 72 43.99 -12.21 -13.08
C GLY A 72 42.91 -13.28 -13.27
N VAL A 73 41.74 -13.15 -12.62
CA VAL A 73 40.54 -13.97 -12.95
C VAL A 73 39.78 -13.37 -14.13
N CYS A 74 39.73 -12.05 -14.21
CA CYS A 74 38.91 -11.33 -15.19
C CYS A 74 39.61 -11.27 -16.57
N PRO A 75 38.86 -11.43 -17.68
CA PRO A 75 39.37 -11.16 -19.03
C PRO A 75 39.71 -9.66 -19.22
N THR A 76 40.61 -9.37 -20.14
CA THR A 76 41.01 -7.99 -20.48
C THR A 76 39.92 -7.33 -21.33
N THR A 77 39.12 -6.43 -20.72
CA THR A 77 37.96 -5.80 -21.36
C THR A 77 37.94 -4.26 -21.21
N PRO A 78 38.94 -3.55 -21.77
CA PRO A 78 39.07 -2.10 -21.61
C PRO A 78 37.94 -1.31 -22.27
N ASN A 79 37.41 -1.74 -23.43
CA ASN A 79 36.39 -0.98 -24.16
C ASN A 79 35.03 -1.06 -23.44
N LEU A 80 34.71 -2.20 -22.84
CA LEU A 80 33.56 -2.39 -21.96
C LEU A 80 33.65 -1.48 -20.72
N LEU A 81 34.83 -1.34 -20.11
CA LEU A 81 35.03 -0.44 -18.98
C LEU A 81 34.92 1.05 -19.37
N GLU A 82 35.36 1.44 -20.58
CA GLU A 82 35.18 2.80 -21.14
C GLU A 82 33.68 3.08 -21.41
N ALA A 83 32.97 2.15 -22.04
CA ALA A 83 31.54 2.27 -22.32
C ALA A 83 30.69 2.30 -21.04
N TYR A 84 30.97 1.42 -20.07
CA TYR A 84 30.26 1.41 -18.78
C TYR A 84 30.50 2.69 -17.97
N GLY A 85 31.73 3.20 -17.94
CA GLY A 85 32.03 4.48 -17.27
C GLY A 85 31.27 5.65 -17.90
N THR A 86 31.18 5.65 -19.24
CA THR A 86 30.43 6.66 -20.00
C THR A 86 28.93 6.57 -19.68
N ARG A 87 28.34 5.36 -19.74
CA ARG A 87 26.94 5.09 -19.33
C ARG A 87 26.67 5.53 -17.89
N ALA A 88 27.57 5.25 -16.95
CA ALA A 88 27.43 5.65 -15.55
C ALA A 88 27.43 7.18 -15.38
N SER A 89 28.31 7.89 -16.10
CA SER A 89 28.30 9.36 -16.11
C SER A 89 27.06 9.96 -16.78
N GLU A 90 26.51 9.32 -17.82
CA GLU A 90 25.24 9.73 -18.45
C GLU A 90 24.06 9.58 -17.49
N ILE A 91 23.91 8.41 -16.85
CA ILE A 91 22.88 8.14 -15.84
C ILE A 91 22.99 9.12 -14.66
N ALA A 92 24.21 9.35 -14.17
CA ALA A 92 24.46 10.27 -13.07
C ALA A 92 24.00 11.71 -13.41
N LYS A 93 24.31 12.17 -14.62
CA LYS A 93 23.91 13.49 -15.12
C LYS A 93 22.38 13.60 -15.28
N ALA A 94 21.71 12.57 -15.77
CA ALA A 94 20.26 12.53 -15.91
C ALA A 94 19.54 12.57 -14.55
N SER A 95 20.03 11.79 -13.58
CA SER A 95 19.43 11.64 -12.26
C SER A 95 19.54 12.90 -11.37
N LYS A 96 20.45 13.83 -11.69
CA LYS A 96 20.73 15.03 -10.88
C LYS A 96 19.47 15.87 -10.58
N ARG A 97 18.56 15.99 -11.55
CA ARG A 97 17.31 16.77 -11.39
C ARG A 97 16.41 16.23 -10.26
N ASN A 98 16.48 14.93 -9.99
CA ASN A 98 15.61 14.28 -9.01
C ASN A 98 16.11 14.45 -7.57
N SER A 99 17.39 14.79 -7.36
CA SER A 99 17.94 15.08 -6.02
C SER A 99 17.93 16.57 -5.68
N GLU A 100 18.01 17.46 -6.68
CA GLU A 100 18.08 18.93 -6.52
C GLU A 100 17.11 19.54 -5.48
N PRO A 101 15.82 19.16 -5.39
CA PRO A 101 14.88 19.76 -4.42
C PRO A 101 15.29 19.60 -2.95
N CYS A 102 16.04 18.54 -2.60
CA CYS A 102 16.35 18.20 -1.21
C CYS A 102 17.81 18.49 -0.80
N ILE A 103 18.66 18.98 -1.72
CA ILE A 103 20.07 19.33 -1.47
C ILE A 103 20.23 20.41 -0.37
N LYS A 104 19.20 21.22 -0.12
CA LYS A 104 19.20 22.25 0.95
C LYS A 104 18.76 21.76 2.33
N THR A 105 18.37 20.49 2.47
CA THR A 105 17.93 19.90 3.74
C THR A 105 19.11 19.33 4.53
N PHE A 106 18.93 19.00 5.81
CA PHE A 106 19.96 18.32 6.60
C PHE A 106 20.27 16.88 6.13
N PHE A 107 19.47 16.33 5.21
CA PHE A 107 19.78 15.07 4.51
C PHE A 107 20.77 15.23 3.35
N SER A 108 21.20 16.45 3.02
CA SER A 108 21.99 16.79 1.82
C SER A 108 23.15 15.83 1.51
N GLU A 109 23.95 15.46 2.50
CA GLU A 109 25.10 14.54 2.35
C GLU A 109 24.74 13.12 1.86
N TYR A 110 23.48 12.72 2.04
CA TYR A 110 22.93 11.40 1.71
C TYR A 110 22.00 11.43 0.49
N THR A 111 21.61 12.63 0.02
CA THR A 111 20.81 12.82 -1.20
C THR A 111 21.61 12.56 -2.47
N GLY A 112 20.91 12.20 -3.55
CA GLY A 112 21.50 11.85 -4.83
C GLY A 112 21.80 10.37 -4.99
N ILE A 113 22.26 10.03 -6.19
CA ILE A 113 22.58 8.67 -6.62
C ILE A 113 23.62 8.00 -5.72
N ASP A 114 23.44 6.70 -5.49
CA ASP A 114 24.48 5.86 -4.91
C ASP A 114 25.29 5.22 -6.04
N GLY A 115 26.51 5.72 -6.23
CA GLY A 115 27.53 5.12 -7.09
C GLY A 115 28.79 4.79 -6.29
N THR A 116 28.63 4.47 -5.00
CA THR A 116 29.73 4.30 -4.05
C THR A 116 30.65 3.15 -4.48
N SER A 117 30.10 1.99 -4.84
CA SER A 117 30.89 0.86 -5.35
C SER A 117 31.59 1.17 -6.68
N ILE A 118 30.94 1.90 -7.59
CA ILE A 118 31.52 2.30 -8.89
C ILE A 118 32.73 3.21 -8.70
N TRP A 119 32.59 4.30 -7.93
CA TRP A 119 33.69 5.26 -7.78
C TRP A 119 34.85 4.68 -6.98
N ALA A 120 34.56 3.92 -5.92
CA ALA A 120 35.60 3.19 -5.18
C ALA A 120 36.35 2.21 -6.08
N ALA A 121 35.66 1.48 -6.97
CA ALA A 121 36.29 0.62 -7.95
C ALA A 121 37.15 1.41 -8.96
N ALA A 122 36.63 2.51 -9.49
CA ALA A 122 37.31 3.37 -10.47
C ALA A 122 38.60 4.00 -9.92
N THR A 123 38.65 4.33 -8.62
CA THR A 123 39.87 4.82 -7.95
C THR A 123 40.78 3.71 -7.41
N SER A 124 40.40 2.44 -7.59
CA SER A 124 41.11 1.26 -7.07
C SER A 124 41.88 0.47 -8.13
N SER A 125 41.21 -0.08 -9.15
CA SER A 125 41.82 -0.83 -10.25
C SER A 125 40.77 -1.28 -11.29
N ASN A 126 41.22 -1.66 -12.50
CA ASN A 126 40.35 -2.28 -13.50
C ASN A 126 39.71 -3.57 -12.98
N SER A 127 40.45 -4.41 -12.23
CA SER A 127 39.89 -5.61 -11.59
C SER A 127 38.80 -5.27 -10.56
N ALA A 128 38.92 -4.16 -9.84
CA ALA A 128 37.87 -3.68 -8.94
C ALA A 128 36.61 -3.23 -9.72
N LEU A 129 36.78 -2.61 -10.91
CA LEU A 129 35.67 -2.30 -11.81
C LEU A 129 34.97 -3.57 -12.30
N HIS A 130 35.71 -4.61 -12.69
CA HIS A 130 35.13 -5.91 -13.02
C HIS A 130 34.35 -6.51 -11.86
N VAL A 131 34.88 -6.42 -10.63
CA VAL A 131 34.21 -6.88 -9.38
C VAL A 131 32.91 -6.12 -9.13
N HIS A 132 32.87 -4.81 -9.40
CA HIS A 132 31.63 -4.03 -9.36
C HIS A 132 30.61 -4.48 -10.42
N LEU A 133 31.07 -4.81 -11.64
CA LEU A 133 30.21 -5.38 -12.68
C LEU A 133 29.61 -6.73 -12.27
N LEU A 134 30.37 -7.58 -11.56
CA LEU A 134 29.84 -8.80 -10.92
C LEU A 134 28.82 -8.48 -9.82
N ALA A 135 29.08 -7.49 -8.96
CA ALA A 135 28.12 -7.08 -7.94
C ALA A 135 26.78 -6.64 -8.56
N CYS A 136 26.82 -5.97 -9.72
CA CYS A 136 25.60 -5.64 -10.48
C CYS A 136 24.88 -6.90 -11.02
N MET A 137 25.61 -7.90 -11.53
CA MET A 137 25.00 -9.16 -11.98
C MET A 137 24.33 -9.92 -10.81
N LEU A 138 25.00 -10.00 -9.66
CA LEU A 138 24.47 -10.66 -8.48
C LEU A 138 23.26 -9.91 -7.91
N ALA A 139 23.36 -8.59 -7.75
CA ALA A 139 22.26 -7.76 -7.24
C ALA A 139 21.02 -7.76 -8.16
N ARG A 140 21.20 -7.95 -9.47
CA ARG A 140 20.11 -8.02 -10.46
C ARG A 140 19.28 -9.30 -10.34
N LEU A 141 19.86 -10.42 -9.89
CA LEU A 141 19.20 -11.74 -9.88
C LEU A 141 18.90 -12.28 -8.47
N TRP A 142 19.78 -12.03 -7.51
CA TRP A 142 19.71 -12.59 -6.16
C TRP A 142 19.22 -11.55 -5.15
N THR A 143 18.51 -12.01 -4.11
CA THR A 143 18.18 -11.16 -2.96
C THR A 143 19.45 -10.76 -2.21
N ALA A 144 19.41 -9.69 -1.41
CA ALA A 144 20.61 -9.20 -0.72
C ALA A 144 21.29 -10.26 0.18
N PRO A 145 20.58 -11.07 1.00
CA PRO A 145 21.22 -12.16 1.77
C PRO A 145 21.87 -13.22 0.87
N GLU A 146 21.22 -13.62 -0.23
CA GLU A 146 21.74 -14.61 -1.18
C GLU A 146 23.01 -14.09 -1.87
N ALA A 147 23.00 -12.83 -2.34
CA ALA A 147 24.16 -12.20 -2.97
C ALA A 147 25.36 -12.09 -2.01
N VAL A 148 25.11 -11.73 -0.74
CA VAL A 148 26.16 -11.67 0.30
C VAL A 148 26.69 -13.07 0.65
N SER A 149 25.84 -14.10 0.68
CA SER A 149 26.27 -15.50 0.80
C SER A 149 27.15 -15.95 -0.35
N ILE A 150 26.77 -15.60 -1.59
CA ILE A 150 27.58 -15.89 -2.79
C ILE A 150 28.95 -15.21 -2.64
N TRP A 151 29.01 -13.92 -2.30
CA TRP A 151 30.28 -13.23 -2.06
C TRP A 151 31.14 -13.89 -0.98
N ALA A 152 30.56 -14.26 0.16
CA ALA A 152 31.28 -14.93 1.24
C ALA A 152 31.88 -16.28 0.80
N GLU A 153 31.12 -17.05 0.02
CA GLU A 153 31.55 -18.34 -0.54
C GLU A 153 32.68 -18.15 -1.57
N LEU A 154 32.50 -17.21 -2.51
CA LEU A 154 33.50 -16.85 -3.52
C LEU A 154 34.84 -16.44 -2.88
N ILE A 155 34.80 -15.62 -1.84
CA ILE A 155 35.99 -15.16 -1.13
C ILE A 155 36.64 -16.33 -0.39
N SER A 156 35.86 -17.18 0.28
CA SER A 156 36.36 -18.35 1.01
C SER A 156 37.07 -19.32 0.07
N GLU A 157 36.41 -19.76 -1.01
CA GLU A 157 37.00 -20.69 -1.97
C GLU A 157 38.20 -20.07 -2.69
N ARG A 158 38.14 -18.79 -3.07
CA ARG A 158 39.26 -18.09 -3.72
C ARG A 158 40.48 -17.94 -2.81
N ARG A 159 40.30 -17.73 -1.51
CA ARG A 159 41.41 -17.71 -0.53
C ARG A 159 42.10 -19.07 -0.45
N ILE A 160 41.34 -20.17 -0.50
CA ILE A 160 41.88 -21.55 -0.53
C ILE A 160 42.67 -21.79 -1.82
N GLU A 161 42.14 -21.39 -2.99
CA GLU A 161 42.87 -21.48 -4.26
C GLU A 161 44.20 -20.71 -4.26
N ILE A 162 44.22 -19.52 -3.66
CA ILE A 162 45.44 -18.70 -3.57
C ILE A 162 46.44 -19.32 -2.60
N ALA A 163 45.99 -19.85 -1.46
CA ALA A 163 46.86 -20.52 -0.49
C ALA A 163 47.60 -21.71 -1.14
N HIS A 164 46.88 -22.59 -1.86
CA HIS A 164 47.49 -23.70 -2.60
C HIS A 164 48.52 -23.21 -3.64
N LYS A 165 48.19 -22.14 -4.38
CA LYS A 165 49.11 -21.56 -5.37
C LYS A 165 50.34 -20.89 -4.77
N VAL A 166 50.26 -20.35 -3.55
CA VAL A 166 51.42 -19.82 -2.80
C VAL A 166 52.37 -20.94 -2.37
N GLU A 167 51.86 -22.16 -2.17
CA GLU A 167 52.66 -23.34 -1.83
C GLU A 167 53.34 -23.97 -3.07
N GLU A 168 52.72 -23.86 -4.25
CA GLU A 168 53.23 -24.44 -5.50
C GLU A 168 54.08 -23.48 -6.35
N ASP A 169 53.79 -22.17 -6.34
CA ASP A 169 54.39 -21.20 -7.26
C ASP A 169 54.54 -19.78 -6.65
N GLY A 170 55.41 -18.96 -7.24
CA GLY A 170 55.68 -17.60 -6.78
C GLY A 170 54.53 -16.60 -7.04
N VAL A 171 53.59 -16.48 -6.10
CA VAL A 171 52.41 -15.60 -6.24
C VAL A 171 52.74 -14.10 -6.04
N LYS A 172 52.04 -13.22 -6.76
CA LYS A 172 52.08 -11.75 -6.58
C LYS A 172 51.79 -11.34 -5.12
N PHE A 173 52.64 -10.50 -4.53
CA PHE A 173 52.46 -9.98 -3.17
C PHE A 173 51.10 -9.31 -2.90
N SER A 174 50.50 -8.66 -3.89
CA SER A 174 49.14 -8.07 -3.79
C SER A 174 48.07 -9.13 -3.53
N LEU A 175 48.15 -10.26 -4.26
CA LEU A 175 47.21 -11.38 -4.17
C LEU A 175 47.39 -12.15 -2.86
N ALA A 176 48.64 -12.35 -2.42
CA ALA A 176 48.95 -12.98 -1.13
C ALA A 176 48.48 -12.11 0.07
N ALA A 177 48.69 -10.79 0.02
CA ALA A 177 48.18 -9.86 1.03
C ALA A 177 46.63 -9.84 1.07
N ALA A 178 45.97 -9.81 -0.10
CA ALA A 178 44.51 -9.84 -0.18
C ALA A 178 43.92 -11.15 0.38
N ALA A 179 44.55 -12.30 0.11
CA ALA A 179 44.14 -13.58 0.67
C ALA A 179 44.42 -13.69 2.19
N GLY A 180 45.42 -12.98 2.70
CA GLY A 180 45.73 -12.90 4.13
C GLY A 180 44.75 -12.05 4.95
N GLN A 181 44.00 -11.15 4.32
CA GLN A 181 43.07 -10.24 5.00
C GLN A 181 41.63 -10.78 4.96
N GLU A 182 40.89 -10.58 6.05
CA GLU A 182 39.48 -10.92 6.14
C GLU A 182 38.62 -9.74 5.67
N ILE A 183 37.66 -10.00 4.78
CA ILE A 183 36.64 -9.04 4.35
C ILE A 183 35.37 -9.37 5.12
N ALA A 184 34.94 -8.47 6.00
CA ALA A 184 33.78 -8.73 6.85
C ALA A 184 32.49 -8.81 6.02
N ARG A 185 31.58 -9.70 6.41
CA ARG A 185 30.28 -9.89 5.73
C ARG A 185 29.45 -8.59 5.63
N SER A 186 29.57 -7.69 6.62
CA SER A 186 28.97 -6.35 6.61
C SER A 186 29.53 -5.41 5.54
N GLN A 187 30.81 -5.55 5.18
CA GLN A 187 31.41 -4.81 4.05
C GLN A 187 30.85 -5.32 2.72
N LEU A 188 30.68 -6.63 2.57
CA LEU A 188 30.07 -7.26 1.39
C LEU A 188 28.60 -6.85 1.23
N ALA A 189 27.84 -6.80 2.33
CA ALA A 189 26.47 -6.31 2.33
C ALA A 189 26.38 -4.82 1.95
N THR A 190 27.34 -4.00 2.38
CA THR A 190 27.44 -2.58 1.98
C THR A 190 27.79 -2.44 0.48
N TRP A 191 28.62 -3.34 -0.05
CA TRP A 191 28.98 -3.40 -1.47
C TRP A 191 27.78 -3.79 -2.36
N ASP A 192 27.03 -4.84 -2.00
CA ASP A 192 25.77 -5.23 -2.69
C ASP A 192 24.73 -4.12 -2.62
N ALA A 193 24.55 -3.49 -1.44
CA ALA A 193 23.58 -2.42 -1.26
C ALA A 193 23.82 -1.22 -2.19
N SER A 194 25.09 -0.82 -2.38
CA SER A 194 25.45 0.25 -3.31
C SER A 194 25.21 -0.16 -4.77
N ALA A 195 25.58 -1.40 -5.17
CA ALA A 195 25.28 -1.91 -6.50
C ALA A 195 23.77 -1.98 -6.79
N ARG A 196 22.97 -2.42 -5.82
CA ARG A 196 21.50 -2.51 -5.91
C ARG A 196 20.83 -1.12 -5.99
N ALA A 197 21.30 -0.17 -5.20
CA ALA A 197 20.84 1.22 -5.25
C ALA A 197 21.22 1.91 -6.57
N TRP A 198 22.38 1.58 -7.13
CA TRP A 198 22.77 1.98 -8.48
C TRP A 198 21.82 1.41 -9.55
N LEU A 199 21.56 0.09 -9.54
CA LEU A 199 20.69 -0.57 -10.52
C LEU A 199 19.31 0.09 -10.59
N LEU A 200 18.64 0.30 -9.45
CA LEU A 200 17.32 0.95 -9.41
C LEU A 200 17.32 2.38 -9.96
N THR A 201 18.46 3.08 -9.85
CA THR A 201 18.64 4.43 -10.40
C THR A 201 18.84 4.37 -11.91
N ALA A 202 19.62 3.40 -12.39
CA ALA A 202 19.88 3.17 -13.80
C ALA A 202 18.64 2.66 -14.54
N ASP A 203 17.85 1.77 -13.92
CA ASP A 203 16.56 1.27 -14.40
C ASP A 203 15.57 2.43 -14.63
N ALA A 204 15.50 3.37 -13.68
CA ALA A 204 14.62 4.53 -13.79
C ALA A 204 15.00 5.46 -14.96
N VAL A 205 16.31 5.62 -15.23
CA VAL A 205 16.80 6.44 -16.35
C VAL A 205 16.64 5.75 -17.71
N HIS A 206 16.89 4.44 -17.79
CA HIS A 206 16.80 3.64 -19.02
C HIS A 206 15.55 2.75 -19.09
N CYS A 207 14.45 3.19 -18.45
CA CYS A 207 13.25 2.38 -18.23
C CYS A 207 12.64 1.82 -19.52
N ARG A 208 12.78 2.51 -20.65
CA ARG A 208 12.31 2.03 -21.96
C ARG A 208 13.13 0.84 -22.45
N GLN A 209 14.46 0.97 -22.54
CA GLN A 209 15.34 -0.10 -22.99
C GLN A 209 15.29 -1.29 -22.03
N GLN A 210 15.23 -1.03 -20.72
CA GLN A 210 15.10 -2.08 -19.70
C GLN A 210 13.79 -2.85 -19.84
N LYS A 211 12.63 -2.18 -19.95
CA LYS A 211 11.34 -2.84 -20.21
C LYS A 211 11.34 -3.61 -21.54
N GLN A 212 11.97 -3.07 -22.58
CA GLN A 212 12.11 -3.74 -23.87
C GLN A 212 12.97 -5.02 -23.77
N LEU A 213 14.05 -4.99 -22.98
CA LEU A 213 14.86 -6.17 -22.68
C LEU A 213 14.07 -7.20 -21.87
N GLU A 214 13.36 -6.79 -20.81
CA GLU A 214 12.50 -7.68 -20.02
C GLU A 214 11.46 -8.42 -20.88
N LEU A 215 10.86 -7.74 -21.87
CA LEU A 215 9.91 -8.37 -22.80
C LEU A 215 10.56 -9.45 -23.67
N ILE A 216 11.86 -9.33 -24.00
CA ILE A 216 12.61 -10.38 -24.71
C ILE A 216 12.86 -11.56 -23.77
N LEU A 217 13.33 -11.30 -22.55
CA LEU A 217 13.69 -12.33 -21.57
C LEU A 217 12.49 -13.22 -21.21
N LYS A 218 11.27 -12.66 -21.11
CA LYS A 218 10.02 -13.42 -20.85
C LYS A 218 9.69 -14.48 -21.93
N ASN A 219 10.31 -14.41 -23.10
CA ASN A 219 10.05 -15.28 -24.25
C ASN A 219 11.25 -16.19 -24.60
N ILE A 220 12.26 -16.23 -23.73
CA ILE A 220 13.47 -17.03 -23.88
C ILE A 220 13.64 -17.88 -22.61
N ASP A 221 13.85 -19.17 -22.78
CA ASP A 221 14.20 -20.10 -21.70
C ASP A 221 15.69 -20.46 -21.87
N LEU A 222 16.56 -19.95 -20.98
CA LEU A 222 18.01 -20.07 -21.17
C LEU A 222 18.78 -20.06 -19.83
N PRO A 223 19.43 -21.18 -19.43
CA PRO A 223 20.25 -21.21 -18.23
C PRO A 223 21.47 -20.29 -18.37
N ILE A 224 21.88 -19.65 -17.26
CA ILE A 224 23.14 -18.91 -17.18
C ILE A 224 24.33 -19.87 -17.28
N ASN A 225 24.27 -21.01 -16.60
CA ASN A 225 25.14 -22.18 -16.77
C ASN A 225 24.46 -23.42 -16.18
N GLY A 226 25.12 -24.59 -16.27
CA GLY A 226 24.67 -25.84 -15.65
C GLY A 226 25.56 -26.34 -14.51
N ASP A 227 26.35 -25.46 -13.88
CA ASP A 227 27.34 -25.84 -12.86
C ASP A 227 26.84 -25.48 -11.46
N SER A 228 26.90 -26.44 -10.54
CA SER A 228 26.22 -26.38 -9.23
C SER A 228 27.08 -25.82 -8.09
N LYS A 229 28.40 -25.67 -8.32
CA LYS A 229 29.36 -25.07 -7.38
C LYS A 229 29.43 -23.56 -7.58
N VAL A 230 29.42 -22.79 -6.50
CA VAL A 230 29.28 -21.32 -6.57
C VAL A 230 30.46 -20.66 -7.29
N LEU A 231 31.73 -20.98 -6.98
CA LEU A 231 32.88 -20.31 -7.60
C LEU A 231 32.97 -20.55 -9.11
N SER A 232 32.95 -21.81 -9.57
CA SER A 232 33.07 -22.11 -11.00
C SER A 232 31.86 -21.61 -11.80
N SER A 233 30.65 -21.73 -11.23
CA SER A 233 29.41 -21.20 -11.81
C SER A 233 29.48 -19.67 -11.99
N VAL A 234 29.81 -18.92 -10.93
CA VAL A 234 29.86 -17.44 -10.98
C VAL A 234 31.01 -16.94 -11.83
N VAL A 235 32.22 -17.49 -11.69
CA VAL A 235 33.38 -17.05 -12.48
C VAL A 235 33.17 -17.34 -13.97
N SER A 236 32.58 -18.48 -14.32
CA SER A 236 32.25 -18.81 -15.72
C SER A 236 31.21 -17.84 -16.30
N ALA A 237 30.11 -17.59 -15.58
CA ALA A 237 29.07 -16.66 -16.03
C ALA A 237 29.61 -15.22 -16.17
N TRP A 238 30.37 -14.75 -15.18
CA TRP A 238 30.97 -13.41 -15.17
C TRP A 238 31.96 -13.21 -16.32
N SER A 239 32.91 -14.14 -16.51
CA SER A 239 33.89 -14.06 -17.60
C SER A 239 33.22 -14.14 -18.97
N SER A 240 32.23 -15.03 -19.15
CA SER A 240 31.45 -15.14 -20.39
C SER A 240 30.72 -13.84 -20.73
N ALA A 241 30.08 -13.20 -19.74
CA ALA A 241 29.41 -11.92 -19.92
C ALA A 241 30.40 -10.80 -20.27
N LEU A 242 31.54 -10.71 -19.57
CA LEU A 242 32.58 -9.70 -19.82
C LEU A 242 33.15 -9.82 -21.24
N GLU A 243 33.58 -11.02 -21.66
CA GLU A 243 34.17 -11.22 -22.99
C GLU A 243 33.17 -10.93 -24.12
N THR A 244 31.92 -11.36 -23.96
CA THR A 244 30.89 -11.17 -24.99
C THR A 244 30.56 -9.68 -25.11
N MET A 245 30.45 -8.96 -24.00
CA MET A 245 30.15 -7.53 -24.01
C MET A 245 31.31 -6.67 -24.51
N GLU A 246 32.57 -7.04 -24.26
CA GLU A 246 33.74 -6.39 -24.89
C GLU A 246 33.66 -6.47 -26.42
N LYS A 247 33.35 -7.66 -26.97
CA LYS A 247 33.20 -7.89 -28.42
C LYS A 247 32.03 -7.09 -28.99
N VAL A 248 30.89 -7.03 -28.28
CA VAL A 248 29.72 -6.22 -28.67
C VAL A 248 30.05 -4.72 -28.72
N VAL A 249 30.71 -4.18 -27.70
CA VAL A 249 31.11 -2.76 -27.65
C VAL A 249 32.15 -2.43 -28.74
N LEU A 250 33.02 -3.37 -29.10
CA LEU A 250 33.90 -3.28 -30.27
C LEU A 250 33.18 -3.35 -31.63
N GLY A 251 31.85 -3.50 -31.64
CA GLY A 251 31.05 -3.59 -32.86
C GLY A 251 31.12 -4.95 -33.55
N MET A 252 31.53 -6.01 -32.84
CA MET A 252 31.52 -7.38 -33.35
C MET A 252 30.16 -8.04 -33.03
N PRO A 253 29.48 -8.65 -34.02
CA PRO A 253 28.25 -9.38 -33.75
C PRO A 253 28.55 -10.63 -32.93
N GLN A 254 27.68 -10.98 -31.97
CA GLN A 254 27.84 -12.16 -31.10
C GLN A 254 26.58 -13.02 -31.11
N GLU A 255 26.77 -14.34 -31.04
CA GLU A 255 25.70 -15.32 -30.88
C GLU A 255 25.62 -15.75 -29.41
N ILE A 256 24.43 -15.71 -28.83
CA ILE A 256 24.21 -16.01 -27.41
C ILE A 256 23.69 -17.42 -27.23
N TRP A 257 24.48 -18.21 -26.50
CA TRP A 257 24.20 -19.61 -26.14
C TRP A 257 23.90 -19.80 -24.65
N THR A 258 24.14 -18.80 -23.81
CA THR A 258 23.93 -18.85 -22.34
C THR A 258 23.32 -17.55 -21.82
N GLY A 259 22.57 -17.64 -20.72
CA GLY A 259 21.91 -16.49 -20.09
C GLY A 259 22.87 -15.44 -19.50
N ALA A 260 24.15 -15.76 -19.34
CA ALA A 260 25.15 -14.91 -18.70
C ALA A 260 25.27 -13.52 -19.35
N THR A 261 25.33 -13.47 -20.69
CA THR A 261 25.41 -12.19 -21.42
C THR A 261 24.13 -11.37 -21.24
N LEU A 262 22.96 -12.00 -21.27
CA LEU A 262 21.67 -11.34 -21.06
C LEU A 262 21.54 -10.73 -19.65
N LEU A 263 22.07 -11.41 -18.62
CA LEU A 263 22.19 -10.85 -17.28
C LEU A 263 23.14 -9.65 -17.26
N GLY A 264 24.29 -9.74 -17.95
CA GLY A 264 25.25 -8.64 -18.10
C GLY A 264 24.63 -7.39 -18.74
N LEU A 265 23.87 -7.54 -19.83
CA LEU A 265 23.13 -6.45 -20.49
C LEU A 265 22.21 -5.71 -19.51
N SER A 266 21.38 -6.48 -18.80
CA SER A 266 20.42 -5.97 -17.81
C SER A 266 21.12 -5.31 -16.62
N ALA A 267 22.25 -5.84 -16.16
CA ALA A 267 23.02 -5.28 -15.05
C ALA A 267 23.79 -4.00 -15.44
N TRP A 268 24.35 -3.95 -16.65
CA TRP A 268 25.32 -2.92 -17.04
C TRP A 268 24.71 -1.79 -17.88
N HIS A 269 23.45 -1.91 -18.28
CA HIS A 269 22.68 -0.88 -19.00
C HIS A 269 23.31 -0.48 -20.34
N LEU A 270 23.86 -1.47 -21.05
CA LEU A 270 24.37 -1.36 -22.41
C LEU A 270 23.47 -2.21 -23.30
N TYR A 271 22.76 -1.61 -24.25
CA TYR A 271 21.63 -2.25 -24.95
C TYR A 271 21.89 -2.38 -26.46
N PRO A 272 22.55 -3.45 -26.94
CA PRO A 272 22.79 -3.68 -28.36
C PRO A 272 21.48 -3.97 -29.09
N ASP A 273 21.46 -3.69 -30.40
CA ASP A 273 20.42 -4.22 -31.27
C ASP A 273 20.49 -5.75 -31.30
N MET A 274 19.34 -6.42 -31.43
CA MET A 274 19.24 -7.88 -31.31
C MET A 274 18.43 -8.47 -32.47
N SER A 275 18.73 -9.72 -32.82
CA SER A 275 17.93 -10.54 -33.73
C SER A 275 17.52 -11.82 -33.02
N VAL A 276 16.22 -11.99 -32.80
CA VAL A 276 15.65 -13.17 -32.13
C VAL A 276 15.20 -14.17 -33.19
N PHE A 277 15.80 -15.35 -33.17
CA PHE A 277 15.58 -16.45 -34.12
C PHE A 277 14.59 -17.46 -33.53
N GLY A 278 13.30 -17.14 -33.62
CA GLY A 278 12.19 -18.04 -33.30
C GLY A 278 11.49 -18.57 -34.56
N ARG A 279 10.17 -18.84 -34.46
CA ARG A 279 9.32 -19.20 -35.63
C ARG A 279 9.31 -18.14 -36.73
N LYS A 280 9.62 -16.89 -36.38
CA LYS A 280 9.94 -15.78 -37.28
C LYS A 280 11.21 -15.11 -36.74
N ILE A 281 12.03 -14.58 -37.62
CA ILE A 281 13.17 -13.75 -37.23
C ILE A 281 12.63 -12.36 -36.88
N VAL A 282 12.86 -11.90 -35.65
CA VAL A 282 12.45 -10.58 -35.16
C VAL A 282 13.71 -9.76 -34.90
N SER A 283 13.91 -8.70 -35.69
CA SER A 283 14.97 -7.72 -35.44
C SER A 283 14.44 -6.65 -34.47
N ILE A 284 15.16 -6.47 -33.36
CA ILE A 284 14.80 -5.59 -32.25
C ILE A 284 15.86 -4.49 -32.18
N LYS A 285 15.42 -3.25 -32.36
CA LYS A 285 16.29 -2.08 -32.23
C LYS A 285 16.20 -1.51 -30.83
N MET A 286 17.34 -1.49 -30.14
CA MET A 286 17.55 -0.81 -28.87
C MET A 286 18.15 0.59 -29.09
N SER A 287 18.94 0.76 -30.16
CA SER A 287 19.52 2.03 -30.59
C SER A 287 20.36 2.74 -29.51
N ASP A 288 21.15 1.99 -28.76
CA ASP A 288 22.13 2.52 -27.80
C ASP A 288 23.29 3.22 -28.55
N SER A 289 23.61 4.45 -28.14
CA SER A 289 24.68 5.27 -28.72
C SER A 289 26.09 4.80 -28.37
N LEU A 290 26.26 3.99 -27.33
CA LEU A 290 27.55 3.46 -26.86
C LEU A 290 27.93 2.13 -27.55
N ILE A 291 27.07 1.61 -28.41
CA ILE A 291 27.28 0.35 -29.14
C ILE A 291 27.31 0.63 -30.65
N PRO A 292 28.42 0.34 -31.35
CA PRO A 292 28.48 0.48 -32.79
C PRO A 292 27.45 -0.41 -33.49
N ARG A 293 26.94 0.01 -34.66
CA ARG A 293 25.90 -0.72 -35.42
C ARG A 293 26.24 -2.17 -35.80
N GLY A 294 27.50 -2.57 -35.73
CA GLY A 294 27.94 -3.97 -35.94
C GLY A 294 27.81 -4.86 -34.69
N GLY A 295 27.73 -4.26 -33.49
CA GLY A 295 27.60 -4.93 -32.20
C GLY A 295 26.19 -5.43 -31.96
N MET A 296 25.77 -6.41 -32.77
CA MET A 296 24.43 -6.99 -32.74
C MET A 296 24.45 -8.37 -32.06
N LEU A 297 23.40 -8.68 -31.31
CA LEU A 297 23.23 -10.00 -30.70
C LEU A 297 22.31 -10.89 -31.53
N SER A 298 22.72 -12.14 -31.73
CA SER A 298 21.88 -13.21 -32.29
C SER A 298 21.41 -14.14 -31.17
N LEU A 299 20.09 -14.27 -31.01
CA LEU A 299 19.45 -15.06 -29.95
C LEU A 299 18.74 -16.27 -30.55
N GLY A 300 19.28 -17.48 -30.35
CA GLY A 300 18.66 -18.73 -30.76
C GLY A 300 17.56 -19.20 -29.80
N HIS A 301 16.49 -19.78 -30.32
CA HIS A 301 15.42 -20.35 -29.50
C HIS A 301 15.83 -21.73 -28.94
N SER A 302 16.34 -21.75 -27.70
CA SER A 302 16.63 -22.99 -26.96
C SER A 302 15.35 -23.76 -26.66
N GLY A 303 15.08 -24.80 -27.45
CA GLY A 303 13.84 -25.56 -27.41
C GLY A 303 13.87 -26.76 -26.46
N LYS A 304 13.81 -26.52 -25.15
CA LYS A 304 13.24 -27.47 -24.17
C LYS A 304 12.55 -26.66 -23.06
N PRO A 305 11.22 -26.79 -22.87
CA PRO A 305 10.54 -26.13 -21.77
C PRO A 305 11.01 -26.70 -20.44
N HIS A 306 11.19 -25.82 -19.44
CA HIS A 306 11.41 -26.21 -18.05
C HIS A 306 10.25 -27.07 -17.51
N ASP A 307 10.54 -28.17 -16.82
CA ASP A 307 9.51 -29.10 -16.28
C ASP A 307 8.74 -28.53 -15.06
N THR A 308 9.19 -27.41 -14.47
CA THR A 308 8.42 -26.67 -13.46
C THR A 308 7.64 -25.54 -14.13
N GLY A 309 6.39 -25.84 -14.51
CA GLY A 309 5.62 -25.02 -15.46
C GLY A 309 5.00 -23.73 -14.92
N ASP A 310 5.81 -22.74 -14.50
CA ASP A 310 5.32 -21.38 -14.22
C ASP A 310 6.29 -20.21 -14.53
N GLU A 311 7.60 -20.44 -14.76
CA GLU A 311 8.58 -19.35 -15.01
C GLU A 311 9.47 -19.56 -16.24
N ASN A 312 9.07 -18.99 -17.39
CA ASN A 312 9.95 -18.84 -18.55
C ASN A 312 10.93 -17.67 -18.32
N GLY A 313 12.23 -17.88 -18.50
CA GLY A 313 13.21 -16.78 -18.46
C GLY A 313 14.67 -17.21 -18.56
N VAL A 314 15.56 -16.24 -18.36
CA VAL A 314 16.98 -16.52 -18.08
C VAL A 314 17.12 -16.89 -16.61
N TYR A 315 17.61 -18.08 -16.28
CA TYR A 315 17.63 -18.59 -14.90
C TYR A 315 19.01 -19.06 -14.44
N TRP A 316 19.22 -19.02 -13.12
CA TRP A 316 20.46 -19.45 -12.47
C TRP A 316 20.15 -20.20 -11.17
N SER A 317 20.71 -21.40 -11.05
CA SER A 317 20.58 -22.26 -9.87
C SER A 317 21.96 -22.40 -9.19
N LEU A 318 22.02 -22.20 -7.87
CA LEU A 318 23.24 -22.27 -7.06
C LEU A 318 22.98 -23.03 -5.74
N SER A 319 24.03 -23.64 -5.18
CA SER A 319 23.97 -24.38 -3.91
C SER A 319 24.60 -23.55 -2.79
N LEU A 320 23.83 -22.70 -2.12
CA LEU A 320 24.34 -21.71 -1.18
C LEU A 320 24.65 -22.32 0.19
N ALA A 321 25.93 -22.54 0.52
CA ALA A 321 26.35 -23.04 1.82
C ALA A 321 26.29 -21.94 2.89
N HIS A 322 26.70 -20.72 2.52
CA HIS A 322 26.87 -19.59 3.44
C HIS A 322 25.58 -18.77 3.69
N LEU A 323 24.39 -19.34 3.48
CA LEU A 323 23.09 -18.66 3.69
C LEU A 323 22.52 -18.84 5.10
N ARG A 324 22.91 -19.90 5.82
CA ARG A 324 22.53 -20.14 7.22
C ARG A 324 23.76 -20.37 8.10
N HIS A 325 23.69 -19.89 9.34
CA HIS A 325 24.71 -20.10 10.37
C HIS A 325 25.08 -21.58 10.61
N TYR A 326 24.13 -22.49 10.40
CA TYR A 326 24.34 -23.93 10.47
C TYR A 326 23.27 -24.66 9.65
N GLY A 327 23.67 -25.67 8.88
CA GLY A 327 22.75 -26.48 8.08
C GLY A 327 23.42 -27.11 6.87
N ARG A 328 22.62 -27.79 6.04
CA ARG A 328 23.03 -28.19 4.68
C ARG A 328 22.92 -26.98 3.73
N PRO A 329 23.75 -26.92 2.67
CA PRO A 329 23.58 -25.91 1.62
C PRO A 329 22.16 -25.90 1.06
N ILE A 330 21.68 -24.70 0.71
CA ILE A 330 20.34 -24.48 0.19
C ILE A 330 20.45 -24.35 -1.32
N HIS A 331 19.79 -25.24 -2.06
CA HIS A 331 19.58 -25.02 -3.48
C HIS A 331 18.65 -23.81 -3.64
N ALA A 332 19.17 -22.76 -4.26
CA ALA A 332 18.46 -21.54 -4.56
C ALA A 332 18.46 -21.37 -6.08
N GLU A 333 17.31 -21.06 -6.66
CA GLU A 333 17.11 -20.88 -8.09
C GLU A 333 16.37 -19.57 -8.31
N ARG A 334 16.84 -18.78 -9.28
CA ARG A 334 16.28 -17.46 -9.60
C ARG A 334 16.22 -17.30 -11.11
N ALA A 335 15.02 -17.04 -11.63
CA ALA A 335 14.83 -16.50 -12.96
C ALA A 335 14.97 -14.97 -12.97
N MET A 336 15.38 -14.39 -14.10
CA MET A 336 15.24 -12.98 -14.43
C MET A 336 13.74 -12.68 -14.66
N SER A 337 12.98 -12.65 -13.57
CA SER A 337 11.55 -12.38 -13.61
C SER A 337 11.26 -10.93 -14.00
N CYS A 338 10.00 -10.66 -14.35
CA CYS A 338 9.50 -9.29 -14.52
C CYS A 338 9.80 -8.47 -13.27
N SER A 339 9.92 -7.14 -13.39
CA SER A 339 9.94 -6.25 -12.23
C SER A 339 8.99 -6.72 -11.13
N SER A 340 9.54 -7.10 -9.97
CA SER A 340 8.75 -7.52 -8.80
C SER A 340 7.94 -6.37 -8.21
N ARG A 341 7.93 -5.20 -8.86
CA ARG A 341 7.37 -3.96 -8.34
C ARG A 341 6.35 -3.39 -9.31
N ILE A 342 5.24 -2.91 -8.73
CA ILE A 342 4.11 -2.34 -9.45
C ILE A 342 3.76 -0.95 -8.88
N SER A 343 3.22 -0.07 -9.71
CA SER A 343 2.64 1.21 -9.27
C SER A 343 1.37 0.99 -8.44
N PHE A 344 0.93 2.00 -7.70
CA PHE A 344 -0.35 1.91 -6.96
C PHE A 344 -1.56 1.72 -7.90
N SER A 345 -1.53 2.29 -9.11
CA SER A 345 -2.55 2.07 -10.14
C SER A 345 -2.58 0.61 -10.63
N GLU A 346 -1.41 -0.01 -10.83
CA GLU A 346 -1.32 -1.43 -11.20
C GLU A 346 -1.76 -2.33 -10.04
N LEU A 347 -1.43 -1.98 -8.79
CA LEU A 347 -1.96 -2.65 -7.58
C LEU A 347 -3.49 -2.52 -7.50
N SER A 348 -4.06 -1.39 -7.91
CA SER A 348 -5.52 -1.17 -7.92
C SER A 348 -6.21 -2.09 -8.93
N LEU A 349 -5.61 -2.31 -10.11
CA LEU A 349 -6.05 -3.33 -11.07
C LEU A 349 -5.94 -4.75 -10.49
N VAL A 350 -4.80 -5.10 -9.88
CA VAL A 350 -4.55 -6.41 -9.26
C VAL A 350 -5.58 -6.70 -8.15
N ALA A 351 -5.79 -5.75 -7.24
CA ALA A 351 -6.76 -5.86 -6.15
C ALA A 351 -8.21 -5.97 -6.66
N PHE A 352 -8.56 -5.24 -7.72
CA PHE A 352 -9.89 -5.35 -8.33
C PHE A 352 -10.09 -6.69 -9.06
N ALA A 353 -9.06 -7.18 -9.77
CA ALA A 353 -9.08 -8.52 -10.37
C ALA A 353 -9.20 -9.64 -9.32
N ALA A 354 -8.57 -9.46 -8.17
CA ALA A 354 -8.70 -10.35 -7.02
C ALA A 354 -10.12 -10.35 -6.43
N LEU A 355 -10.78 -9.19 -6.31
CA LEU A 355 -12.18 -9.10 -5.88
C LEU A 355 -13.14 -9.84 -6.83
N LEU A 356 -12.93 -9.74 -8.15
CA LEU A 356 -13.74 -10.45 -9.14
C LEU A 356 -13.61 -11.98 -9.00
N GLU A 357 -12.42 -12.47 -8.64
CA GLU A 357 -12.18 -13.89 -8.36
C GLU A 357 -12.87 -14.35 -7.08
N GLU A 358 -12.79 -13.58 -5.99
CA GLU A 358 -13.47 -13.88 -4.71
C GLU A 358 -15.01 -13.82 -4.84
N TRP A 359 -15.55 -12.99 -5.74
CA TRP A 359 -16.99 -13.01 -6.06
C TRP A 359 -17.41 -14.16 -6.98
N HIS A 360 -16.45 -14.95 -7.50
CA HIS A 360 -16.65 -16.07 -8.41
C HIS A 360 -17.45 -15.70 -9.66
N PHE A 361 -17.13 -14.56 -10.26
CA PHE A 361 -17.78 -14.07 -11.48
C PHE A 361 -17.14 -14.64 -12.74
N ASN A 362 -17.99 -15.07 -13.69
CA ASN A 362 -17.54 -15.42 -15.04
C ASN A 362 -17.11 -14.18 -15.83
N GLU A 363 -16.58 -14.34 -17.04
CA GLU A 363 -16.05 -13.20 -17.82
C GLU A 363 -17.09 -12.13 -18.16
N THR A 364 -18.33 -12.52 -18.49
CA THR A 364 -19.42 -11.56 -18.74
C THR A 364 -19.82 -10.80 -17.47
N GLN A 365 -19.92 -11.50 -16.34
CA GLN A 365 -20.20 -10.91 -15.03
C GLN A 365 -19.06 -10.00 -14.56
N CYS A 366 -17.80 -10.31 -14.89
CA CYS A 366 -16.66 -9.44 -14.62
C CYS A 366 -16.80 -8.08 -15.31
N ALA A 367 -17.21 -8.06 -16.59
CA ALA A 367 -17.42 -6.83 -17.34
C ALA A 367 -18.60 -6.01 -16.80
N LEU A 368 -19.71 -6.66 -16.45
CA LEU A 368 -20.87 -6.03 -15.81
C LEU A 368 -20.51 -5.44 -14.44
N ALA A 369 -19.82 -6.20 -13.59
CA ALA A 369 -19.37 -5.76 -12.27
C ALA A 369 -18.38 -4.58 -12.35
N ALA A 370 -17.44 -4.61 -13.29
CA ALA A 370 -16.52 -3.50 -13.52
C ALA A 370 -17.26 -2.22 -13.95
N THR A 371 -18.20 -2.34 -14.90
CA THR A 371 -19.04 -1.22 -15.35
C THR A 371 -19.88 -0.66 -14.21
N ALA A 372 -20.52 -1.53 -13.42
CA ALA A 372 -21.30 -1.14 -12.25
C ALA A 372 -20.47 -0.39 -11.20
N VAL A 373 -19.25 -0.84 -10.91
CA VAL A 373 -18.32 -0.17 -9.97
C VAL A 373 -17.88 1.21 -10.46
N VAL A 374 -17.61 1.37 -11.75
CA VAL A 374 -17.31 2.68 -12.36
C VAL A 374 -18.48 3.65 -12.14
N CYS A 375 -19.71 3.23 -12.47
CA CYS A 375 -20.90 4.05 -12.28
C CYS A 375 -21.21 4.34 -10.80
N MET A 376 -20.96 3.39 -9.89
CA MET A 376 -21.11 3.60 -8.44
C MET A 376 -20.12 4.68 -7.94
N ALA A 377 -18.86 4.59 -8.33
CA ALA A 377 -17.82 5.54 -7.93
C ALA A 377 -18.08 6.96 -8.45
N GLU A 378 -18.65 7.09 -9.66
CA GLU A 378 -19.08 8.39 -10.20
C GLU A 378 -20.27 8.97 -9.41
N CYS A 379 -21.30 8.15 -9.18
CA CYS A 379 -22.48 8.53 -8.40
C CYS A 379 -22.12 9.00 -6.97
N VAL A 380 -21.21 8.28 -6.31
CA VAL A 380 -20.68 8.67 -4.99
C VAL A 380 -19.80 9.92 -5.08
N GLY A 381 -18.95 10.03 -6.11
CA GLY A 381 -18.09 11.20 -6.32
C GLY A 381 -18.89 12.50 -6.44
N ASP A 382 -19.97 12.50 -7.23
CA ASP A 382 -20.84 13.67 -7.40
C ASP A 382 -21.66 13.98 -6.14
N TYR A 383 -22.16 12.96 -5.44
CA TYR A 383 -22.84 13.12 -4.15
C TYR A 383 -21.92 13.74 -3.08
N LEU A 384 -20.66 13.29 -2.98
CA LEU A 384 -19.71 13.81 -2.00
C LEU A 384 -19.23 15.23 -2.34
N ARG A 385 -19.09 15.57 -3.62
CA ARG A 385 -18.79 16.94 -4.08
C ARG A 385 -19.90 17.93 -3.75
N THR A 386 -21.16 17.51 -3.90
CA THR A 386 -22.33 18.37 -3.65
C THR A 386 -22.64 18.53 -2.16
N THR A 387 -22.58 17.45 -1.37
CA THR A 387 -22.91 17.49 0.07
C THR A 387 -21.77 18.02 0.95
N ARG A 388 -20.51 17.97 0.50
CA ARG A 388 -19.30 18.18 1.32
C ARG A 388 -19.18 17.24 2.54
N GLN A 389 -19.99 16.18 2.58
CA GLN A 389 -20.03 15.21 3.68
C GLN A 389 -19.43 13.88 3.22
N GLY A 390 -18.10 13.77 3.25
CA GLY A 390 -17.40 12.54 2.87
C GLY A 390 -16.03 12.42 3.51
N GLU A 391 -15.70 11.20 3.93
CA GLU A 391 -14.38 10.86 4.46
C GLU A 391 -13.38 10.78 3.27
N ARG A 392 -12.15 11.31 3.43
CA ARG A 392 -11.14 11.24 2.34
C ARG A 392 -10.80 9.80 1.92
N THR A 393 -10.84 8.88 2.88
CA THR A 393 -10.61 7.44 2.64
C THR A 393 -11.72 6.83 1.79
N ASP A 394 -12.98 7.20 2.01
CA ASP A 394 -14.11 6.74 1.18
C ASP A 394 -13.92 7.21 -0.26
N LEU A 395 -13.65 8.50 -0.45
CA LEU A 395 -13.33 9.07 -1.77
C LEU A 395 -12.21 8.28 -2.47
N ARG A 396 -11.11 8.01 -1.76
CA ARG A 396 -9.98 7.27 -2.34
C ARG A 396 -10.29 5.79 -2.58
N LEU A 397 -11.12 5.16 -1.76
CA LEU A 397 -11.61 3.79 -1.95
C LEU A 397 -12.41 3.67 -3.25
N PHE A 398 -13.39 4.54 -3.47
CA PHE A 398 -14.17 4.54 -4.71
C PHE A 398 -13.30 4.89 -5.92
N GLN A 399 -12.34 5.82 -5.77
CA GLN A 399 -11.38 6.15 -6.83
C GLN A 399 -10.48 4.96 -7.19
N MET A 400 -9.91 4.25 -6.20
CA MET A 400 -9.06 3.07 -6.38
C MET A 400 -9.82 1.92 -7.06
N LEU A 401 -11.05 1.65 -6.61
CA LEU A 401 -11.94 0.67 -7.26
C LEU A 401 -12.27 1.09 -8.70
N LYS A 402 -12.52 2.38 -8.95
CA LYS A 402 -12.74 2.92 -10.30
C LYS A 402 -11.51 2.78 -11.18
N GLU A 403 -10.30 3.05 -10.68
CA GLU A 403 -9.04 2.93 -11.42
C GLU A 403 -8.83 1.48 -11.92
N GLY A 404 -8.99 0.49 -11.03
CA GLY A 404 -8.92 -0.92 -11.40
C GLY A 404 -10.05 -1.35 -12.36
N ALA A 405 -11.29 -0.97 -12.08
CA ALA A 405 -12.45 -1.34 -12.91
C ALA A 405 -12.40 -0.71 -14.31
N SER A 406 -12.05 0.58 -14.42
CA SER A 406 -11.93 1.29 -15.70
C SER A 406 -10.88 0.65 -16.61
N THR A 407 -9.79 0.15 -16.03
CA THR A 407 -8.72 -0.55 -16.78
C THR A 407 -9.19 -1.91 -17.31
N ILE A 408 -10.17 -2.56 -16.65
CA ILE A 408 -10.82 -3.78 -17.15
C ILE A 408 -11.86 -3.46 -18.25
N VAL A 409 -12.58 -2.34 -18.15
CA VAL A 409 -13.60 -1.93 -19.13
C VAL A 409 -12.96 -1.39 -20.43
N HIS A 410 -11.96 -0.51 -20.32
CA HIS A 410 -11.36 0.22 -21.44
C HIS A 410 -10.07 -0.42 -21.96
N ARG A 411 -10.00 -1.76 -21.99
CA ARG A 411 -8.79 -2.48 -22.47
C ARG A 411 -8.38 -1.98 -23.87
N SER A 412 -7.23 -1.30 -23.94
CA SER A 412 -6.61 -0.91 -25.19
C SER A 412 -5.97 -2.13 -25.85
N ALA A 413 -5.83 -2.12 -27.18
CA ALA A 413 -5.17 -3.19 -27.92
C ALA A 413 -3.64 -3.24 -27.67
N ASP A 414 -3.04 -2.13 -27.20
CA ASP A 414 -1.60 -2.00 -27.00
C ASP A 414 -1.14 -2.37 -25.57
N ASP A 415 -1.97 -2.17 -24.53
CA ASP A 415 -1.66 -2.53 -23.13
C ASP A 415 -2.10 -3.95 -22.73
N GLU A 416 -2.64 -4.72 -23.68
CA GLU A 416 -3.34 -5.98 -23.39
C GLU A 416 -2.46 -7.02 -22.67
N ASP A 417 -1.16 -7.11 -23.00
CA ASP A 417 -0.28 -8.13 -22.42
C ASP A 417 0.13 -7.86 -20.96
N LEU A 418 0.35 -6.60 -20.57
CA LEU A 418 0.67 -6.24 -19.18
C LEU A 418 -0.58 -6.31 -18.31
N ASN A 419 -1.68 -5.71 -18.75
CA ASN A 419 -2.93 -5.72 -18.00
C ASN A 419 -3.48 -7.14 -17.84
N ARG A 420 -3.37 -8.01 -18.85
CA ARG A 420 -3.73 -9.44 -18.73
C ARG A 420 -2.90 -10.15 -17.65
N LYS A 421 -1.59 -9.89 -17.59
CA LYS A 421 -0.70 -10.47 -16.57
C LYS A 421 -1.04 -9.99 -15.16
N LEU A 422 -1.32 -8.70 -14.98
CA LEU A 422 -1.75 -8.14 -13.69
C LEU A 422 -3.12 -8.68 -13.25
N ILE A 423 -4.07 -8.86 -14.18
CA ILE A 423 -5.36 -9.50 -13.90
C ILE A 423 -5.17 -10.97 -13.50
N GLN A 424 -4.32 -11.71 -14.20
CA GLN A 424 -4.00 -13.11 -13.85
C GLN A 424 -3.30 -13.23 -12.50
N LEU A 425 -2.38 -12.32 -12.17
CA LEU A 425 -1.75 -12.21 -10.86
C LEU A 425 -2.80 -11.98 -9.76
N GLY A 426 -3.69 -10.99 -9.93
CA GLY A 426 -4.77 -10.71 -8.98
C GLY A 426 -5.67 -11.90 -8.73
N ARG A 427 -6.07 -12.62 -9.79
CA ARG A 427 -6.86 -13.86 -9.67
C ARG A 427 -6.11 -14.97 -8.93
N ARG A 428 -4.82 -15.18 -9.24
CA ARG A 428 -4.01 -16.24 -8.59
C ARG A 428 -3.80 -15.97 -7.11
N GLU A 429 -3.48 -14.74 -6.74
CA GLU A 429 -3.16 -14.36 -5.35
C GLU A 429 -4.40 -14.04 -4.50
N ALA A 430 -5.61 -13.98 -5.08
CA ALA A 430 -6.83 -13.50 -4.41
C ALA A 430 -7.06 -14.10 -3.01
N ARG A 431 -7.02 -15.44 -2.91
CA ARG A 431 -7.20 -16.17 -1.65
C ARG A 431 -6.11 -15.91 -0.63
N THR A 432 -4.89 -15.68 -1.09
CA THR A 432 -3.74 -15.37 -0.23
C THR A 432 -3.84 -13.95 0.30
N PHE A 433 -4.23 -13.01 -0.57
CA PHE A 433 -4.29 -11.57 -0.31
C PHE A 433 -5.45 -11.15 0.59
N PHE A 434 -6.62 -11.80 0.45
CA PHE A 434 -7.78 -11.60 1.34
C PHE A 434 -7.80 -12.59 2.53
N GLY A 435 -7.06 -13.70 2.43
CA GLY A 435 -6.92 -14.74 3.45
C GLY A 435 -8.00 -15.83 3.38
N GLU A 436 -7.65 -17.03 3.84
CA GLU A 436 -8.54 -18.19 3.72
C GLU A 436 -9.88 -17.99 4.46
N THR A 437 -10.96 -17.91 3.68
CA THR A 437 -12.32 -18.22 4.15
C THR A 437 -12.45 -19.73 4.29
N LYS A 438 -12.91 -20.21 5.46
CA LYS A 438 -13.08 -21.64 5.71
C LYS A 438 -14.08 -22.22 4.71
N ARG A 439 -13.59 -23.15 3.88
CA ARG A 439 -14.27 -23.87 2.77
C ARG A 439 -15.60 -24.57 3.08
N THR A 440 -16.12 -24.48 4.31
CA THR A 440 -17.26 -25.24 4.84
C THR A 440 -18.62 -24.64 4.58
N VAL A 441 -18.73 -23.45 3.99
CA VAL A 441 -19.98 -22.93 3.45
C VAL A 441 -19.70 -22.36 2.06
N ILE A 442 -20.55 -22.69 1.09
CA ILE A 442 -20.65 -21.98 -0.19
C ILE A 442 -20.70 -20.48 0.14
N LEU A 443 -19.90 -19.64 -0.51
CA LEU A 443 -20.05 -18.18 -0.38
C LEU A 443 -21.50 -17.84 -0.72
N SER A 444 -22.30 -17.59 0.30
CA SER A 444 -23.70 -17.24 0.15
C SER A 444 -23.77 -16.02 -0.75
N TYR A 445 -24.78 -15.98 -1.65
CA TYR A 445 -25.00 -14.85 -2.56
C TYR A 445 -24.95 -13.50 -1.84
N THR A 446 -25.29 -13.50 -0.54
CA THR A 446 -25.19 -12.40 0.43
C THR A 446 -23.82 -11.73 0.59
N THR A 447 -22.73 -12.28 0.04
CA THR A 447 -21.36 -11.71 0.13
C THR A 447 -20.80 -11.23 -1.21
N ARG A 448 -21.38 -11.64 -2.34
CA ARG A 448 -20.90 -11.26 -3.67
C ARG A 448 -21.18 -9.78 -3.93
N PHE A 449 -20.27 -9.13 -4.64
CA PHE A 449 -20.39 -7.70 -4.99
C PHE A 449 -20.69 -6.83 -3.74
N PHE A 450 -19.91 -7.02 -2.68
CA PHE A 450 -20.10 -6.37 -1.37
C PHE A 450 -21.48 -6.61 -0.70
N GLY A 451 -22.20 -7.64 -1.11
CA GLY A 451 -23.55 -7.95 -0.62
C GLY A 451 -24.68 -7.26 -1.39
N PHE A 452 -24.39 -6.49 -2.45
CA PHE A 452 -25.43 -5.91 -3.32
C PHE A 452 -26.23 -6.96 -4.11
N LEU A 453 -25.86 -8.24 -4.10
CA LEU A 453 -26.67 -9.32 -4.68
C LEU A 453 -27.57 -10.03 -3.64
N ASP A 454 -27.56 -9.60 -2.37
CA ASP A 454 -28.59 -9.95 -1.40
C ASP A 454 -29.90 -9.21 -1.69
N SER A 455 -31.03 -9.91 -1.68
CA SER A 455 -32.33 -9.31 -2.02
C SER A 455 -32.83 -8.31 -0.97
N THR A 456 -32.50 -8.51 0.31
CA THR A 456 -32.84 -7.58 1.40
C THR A 456 -32.03 -6.29 1.24
N PHE A 457 -30.71 -6.43 1.18
CA PHE A 457 -29.78 -5.31 1.11
C PHE A 457 -29.92 -4.50 -0.19
N PHE A 458 -30.15 -5.17 -1.32
CA PHE A 458 -30.41 -4.50 -2.59
C PHE A 458 -31.64 -3.58 -2.51
N VAL A 459 -32.77 -4.09 -2.00
CA VAL A 459 -34.01 -3.29 -1.89
C VAL A 459 -33.86 -2.16 -0.86
N GLN A 460 -33.10 -2.37 0.23
CA GLN A 460 -32.74 -1.30 1.17
C GLN A 460 -31.90 -0.19 0.53
N SER A 461 -31.03 -0.53 -0.42
CA SER A 461 -30.15 0.44 -1.10
C SER A 461 -30.85 1.34 -2.13
N LEU A 462 -32.10 1.03 -2.50
CA LEU A 462 -32.94 1.86 -3.37
C LEU A 462 -33.49 3.08 -2.60
N LYS A 463 -33.50 4.22 -3.28
CA LYS A 463 -33.57 5.57 -2.67
C LYS A 463 -34.91 5.92 -2.01
N ASP A 464 -36.02 5.38 -2.50
CA ASP A 464 -37.39 5.68 -2.09
C ASP A 464 -38.31 4.46 -2.28
N CYS A 465 -39.55 4.53 -1.80
CA CYS A 465 -40.52 3.44 -1.93
C CYS A 465 -40.90 3.15 -3.40
N ASP A 466 -40.93 4.16 -4.26
CA ASP A 466 -41.28 4.01 -5.68
C ASP A 466 -40.21 3.25 -6.46
N ALA A 467 -38.93 3.52 -6.21
CA ALA A 467 -37.79 2.78 -6.75
C ALA A 467 -37.84 1.29 -6.34
N ARG A 468 -38.22 1.01 -5.08
CA ARG A 468 -38.40 -0.36 -4.58
C ARG A 468 -39.55 -1.07 -5.29
N ILE A 469 -40.73 -0.45 -5.36
CA ILE A 469 -41.91 -1.00 -6.06
C ILE A 469 -41.60 -1.25 -7.54
N LEU A 470 -40.95 -0.30 -8.22
CA LEU A 470 -40.56 -0.39 -9.62
C LEU A 470 -39.60 -1.55 -9.89
N PHE A 471 -38.63 -1.79 -9.01
CA PHE A 471 -37.76 -2.97 -9.09
C PHE A 471 -38.53 -4.28 -8.85
N LEU A 472 -39.38 -4.35 -7.82
CA LEU A 472 -40.15 -5.55 -7.50
C LEU A 472 -41.15 -5.91 -8.62
N ARG A 473 -41.70 -4.92 -9.33
CA ARG A 473 -42.49 -5.11 -10.57
C ARG A 473 -41.69 -5.76 -11.69
N ARG A 474 -40.47 -5.26 -11.97
CA ARG A 474 -39.54 -5.89 -12.93
C ARG A 474 -39.27 -7.35 -12.55
N LYS A 475 -39.01 -7.64 -11.27
CA LYS A 475 -38.79 -9.01 -10.78
C LYS A 475 -40.03 -9.90 -10.97
N ALA A 476 -41.22 -9.40 -10.66
CA ALA A 476 -42.45 -10.15 -10.91
C ALA A 476 -42.64 -10.47 -12.41
N ILE A 477 -42.35 -9.53 -13.32
CA ILE A 477 -42.40 -9.76 -14.78
C ILE A 477 -41.38 -10.83 -15.23
N GLN A 478 -40.18 -10.84 -14.65
CA GLN A 478 -39.18 -11.89 -14.93
C GLN A 478 -39.66 -13.26 -14.42
N LEU A 479 -40.28 -13.33 -13.24
CA LEU A 479 -40.77 -14.57 -12.62
C LEU A 479 -42.08 -15.07 -13.25
N SER A 480 -42.93 -14.17 -13.75
CA SER A 480 -44.22 -14.51 -14.36
C SER A 480 -44.09 -15.17 -15.72
N ALA A 481 -42.93 -15.10 -16.38
CA ALA A 481 -42.62 -15.89 -17.58
C ALA A 481 -42.78 -17.41 -17.35
N SER A 482 -42.80 -17.85 -16.09
CA SER A 482 -43.00 -19.24 -15.66
C SER A 482 -44.39 -19.53 -15.07
N SER A 483 -45.35 -18.58 -15.08
CA SER A 483 -46.67 -18.74 -14.44
C SER A 483 -47.85 -18.33 -15.34
N PRO A 484 -48.98 -19.06 -15.36
CA PRO A 484 -50.08 -18.82 -16.30
C PRO A 484 -51.12 -17.75 -15.87
N HIS A 485 -50.87 -16.96 -14.82
CA HIS A 485 -51.87 -16.02 -14.27
C HIS A 485 -51.30 -14.62 -14.00
N GLU A 486 -52.04 -13.59 -14.43
CA GLU A 486 -51.66 -12.17 -14.29
C GLU A 486 -51.71 -11.69 -12.81
N ASP A 487 -52.63 -12.23 -12.01
CA ASP A 487 -52.81 -11.89 -10.58
C ASP A 487 -51.91 -12.72 -9.62
N SER A 488 -50.80 -13.27 -10.10
CA SER A 488 -49.96 -14.17 -9.30
C SER A 488 -49.15 -13.49 -8.20
N PHE A 489 -48.92 -12.17 -8.25
CA PHE A 489 -47.96 -11.48 -7.38
C PHE A 489 -48.50 -10.19 -6.75
N VAL A 490 -48.18 -9.97 -5.47
CA VAL A 490 -48.50 -8.75 -4.71
C VAL A 490 -47.24 -8.19 -4.05
N ILE A 491 -47.11 -6.87 -4.01
CA ILE A 491 -46.01 -6.16 -3.34
C ILE A 491 -46.54 -5.58 -2.03
N ARG A 492 -45.90 -5.91 -0.90
CA ARG A 492 -46.07 -5.24 0.39
C ARG A 492 -44.98 -4.17 0.51
N TYR A 493 -45.32 -2.97 0.97
CA TYR A 493 -44.33 -1.93 1.24
C TYR A 493 -44.75 -1.00 2.38
N LYS A 494 -43.76 -0.33 2.96
CA LYS A 494 -43.92 0.65 4.03
C LYS A 494 -43.88 2.07 3.46
N HIS A 495 -44.69 2.97 4.00
CA HIS A 495 -44.61 4.39 3.68
C HIS A 495 -43.66 5.15 4.59
N ASP A 496 -42.89 6.07 4.00
CA ASP A 496 -42.11 7.08 4.71
C ASP A 496 -43.02 8.23 5.19
N ILE A 497 -43.89 7.95 6.17
CA ILE A 497 -44.96 8.88 6.60
C ILE A 497 -44.42 10.18 7.25
N PHE A 498 -43.15 10.23 7.66
CA PHE A 498 -42.57 11.37 8.40
C PHE A 498 -41.14 11.76 7.97
N LYS A 499 -40.99 12.41 6.80
CA LYS A 499 -39.80 13.24 6.48
C LYS A 499 -40.10 14.66 6.00
N ASN A 500 -41.24 14.91 5.36
CA ASN A 500 -41.49 16.19 4.67
C ASN A 500 -42.15 17.30 5.53
N VAL A 501 -42.13 17.21 6.86
CA VAL A 501 -42.77 18.20 7.76
C VAL A 501 -41.75 19.04 8.54
N THR A 502 -40.49 18.61 8.66
CA THR A 502 -39.44 19.35 9.39
C THR A 502 -38.61 20.31 8.53
N ASP A 503 -38.49 20.07 7.22
CA ASP A 503 -37.65 20.89 6.33
C ASP A 503 -38.32 22.19 5.84
N VAL A 504 -39.54 22.50 6.31
CA VAL A 504 -40.32 23.69 5.91
C VAL A 504 -40.38 24.77 7.02
N LEU A 505 -39.68 24.57 8.15
CA LEU A 505 -39.63 25.56 9.25
C LEU A 505 -38.25 26.14 9.58
N ASP A 506 -37.18 25.71 8.90
CA ASP A 506 -35.84 26.33 8.98
C ASP A 506 -35.37 26.83 7.60
N THR A 507 -36.14 27.75 7.00
CA THR A 507 -35.61 28.67 5.99
C THR A 507 -35.74 30.10 6.50
N THR A 508 -34.59 30.74 6.74
CA THR A 508 -34.52 32.16 7.09
C THR A 508 -34.89 32.99 5.86
N PRO A 509 -35.75 34.02 5.98
CA PRO A 509 -36.11 34.85 4.84
C PRO A 509 -34.96 35.82 4.52
N GLY A 510 -34.18 35.48 3.49
CA GLY A 510 -33.21 36.35 2.84
C GLY A 510 -33.53 36.46 1.36
N ASP A 511 -33.63 37.71 0.89
CA ASP A 511 -33.57 38.14 -0.51
C ASP A 511 -34.66 37.64 -1.48
N ALA A 512 -35.78 38.37 -1.49
CA ALA A 512 -36.66 38.48 -2.65
C ALA A 512 -37.14 39.93 -2.82
N GLU A 513 -36.61 40.64 -3.81
CA GLU A 513 -37.04 42.01 -4.15
C GLU A 513 -38.37 42.01 -4.93
N SER A 514 -39.23 42.97 -4.54
CA SER A 514 -40.38 43.54 -5.25
C SER A 514 -40.84 42.95 -6.61
N ILE A 515 -42.04 42.35 -6.62
CA ILE A 515 -43.09 42.60 -7.63
C ILE A 515 -44.42 42.75 -6.85
N GLY A 516 -45.23 43.76 -7.18
CA GLY A 516 -46.35 44.21 -6.35
C GLY A 516 -47.76 43.78 -6.77
N ASP A 517 -48.72 44.10 -5.90
CA ASP A 517 -50.15 44.35 -6.12
C ASP A 517 -50.91 43.57 -7.22
N GLN A 518 -51.75 42.60 -6.84
CA GLN A 518 -53.20 42.85 -6.74
C GLN A 518 -54.01 41.65 -6.17
N ASP A 519 -55.21 41.99 -5.69
CA ASP A 519 -56.39 41.18 -5.39
C ASP A 519 -56.35 40.07 -4.31
N ASN A 520 -57.03 40.41 -3.22
CA ASN A 520 -57.35 39.59 -2.06
C ASN A 520 -58.89 39.53 -1.94
N THR A 521 -59.55 38.39 -2.20
CA THR A 521 -60.97 38.12 -1.83
C THR A 521 -61.34 36.64 -1.99
N LEU A 522 -62.40 36.22 -1.26
CA LEU A 522 -62.99 34.86 -1.17
C LEU A 522 -62.10 33.80 -0.47
N CYS A 523 -62.54 33.09 0.58
CA CYS A 523 -63.81 33.12 1.33
C CYS A 523 -63.57 32.94 2.84
N GLN A 524 -64.19 33.79 3.66
CA GLN A 524 -64.72 33.37 4.95
C GLN A 524 -66.21 33.04 4.76
N GLU A 525 -66.64 31.87 5.23
CA GLU A 525 -67.90 31.67 5.98
C GLU A 525 -68.19 30.18 6.12
N LEU A 526 -68.24 29.69 7.36
CA LEU A 526 -69.45 29.10 7.96
C LEU A 526 -69.15 28.69 9.41
N ALA A 527 -70.02 29.12 10.32
CA ALA A 527 -69.84 28.95 11.75
C ALA A 527 -70.62 27.75 12.31
N SER A 528 -70.10 27.25 13.44
CA SER A 528 -70.83 26.86 14.67
C SER A 528 -71.89 25.77 14.66
N ASP A 529 -71.66 24.75 15.52
CA ASP A 529 -72.60 24.36 16.59
C ASP A 529 -71.80 23.67 17.73
N VAL A 530 -71.79 24.22 18.95
CA VAL A 530 -72.68 23.95 20.09
C VAL A 530 -72.22 22.80 21.02
N THR A 531 -71.46 23.23 22.03
CA THR A 531 -71.35 22.75 23.43
C THR A 531 -71.92 21.40 23.87
N SER A 532 -71.09 20.64 24.60
CA SER A 532 -71.24 20.45 26.06
C SER A 532 -69.90 19.96 26.64
N LYS A 533 -69.27 20.68 27.59
CA LYS A 533 -69.53 20.64 29.06
C LYS A 533 -69.33 19.22 29.64
N ASN A 534 -68.59 19.00 30.74
CA ASN A 534 -68.13 19.98 31.72
C ASN A 534 -67.07 19.40 32.69
N THR A 535 -66.03 20.18 33.03
CA THR A 535 -65.48 20.41 34.40
C THR A 535 -65.07 19.24 35.33
N ARG A 536 -64.14 19.39 36.29
CA ARG A 536 -63.53 20.57 36.94
C ARG A 536 -62.23 20.15 37.66
N ALA A 537 -61.21 21.02 37.62
CA ALA A 537 -60.43 21.58 38.75
C ALA A 537 -59.85 20.64 39.86
N SER A 538 -58.75 20.94 40.57
CA SER A 538 -57.98 22.19 40.70
C SER A 538 -56.67 21.97 41.49
N LYS A 539 -55.66 22.85 41.30
CA LYS A 539 -54.62 23.24 42.29
C LYS A 539 -53.62 22.12 42.71
N ARG A 540 -52.40 22.37 43.22
CA ARG A 540 -51.56 23.56 43.57
C ARG A 540 -50.09 23.05 43.54
N ARG A 541 -49.11 23.69 42.89
CA ARG A 541 -48.20 24.77 43.36
C ARG A 541 -47.23 24.42 44.52
N LYS A 542 -45.93 24.71 44.30
CA LYS A 542 -44.71 24.69 45.19
C LYS A 542 -43.99 23.32 45.30
N GLN A 543 -42.67 23.17 45.11
CA GLN A 543 -41.41 23.85 45.57
C GLN A 543 -40.82 23.27 46.88
N GLY A 544 -39.56 22.82 46.81
CA GLY A 544 -38.71 22.33 47.93
C GLY A 544 -38.98 20.87 48.35
N GLY A 545 -38.01 20.07 48.82
CA GLY A 545 -36.56 20.27 48.92
C GLY A 545 -35.86 19.18 49.79
N SER A 546 -34.60 18.87 49.46
CA SER A 546 -33.54 18.26 50.31
C SER A 546 -33.58 16.79 50.85
N THR A 547 -32.39 16.17 50.79
CA THR A 547 -31.70 15.29 51.78
C THR A 547 -32.01 13.79 52.00
N GLY A 548 -30.92 13.00 52.11
CA GLY A 548 -30.81 11.65 52.72
C GLY A 548 -30.77 10.51 51.69
N ARG A 549 -29.65 9.86 51.29
CA ARG A 549 -28.46 9.27 51.98
C ARG A 549 -28.74 7.96 52.75
N LYS A 550 -28.44 6.82 52.10
CA LYS A 550 -27.73 5.59 52.57
C LYS A 550 -27.88 4.52 51.47
N GLU A 551 -26.83 4.02 50.84
CA GLU A 551 -25.93 2.95 51.32
C GLU A 551 -26.66 1.66 51.74
N ASN A 552 -26.62 0.62 50.89
CA ASN A 552 -25.71 -0.49 51.16
C ASN A 552 -25.47 -1.47 49.99
N LYS A 553 -24.19 -1.84 49.85
CA LYS A 553 -23.66 -3.09 49.25
C LYS A 553 -24.18 -4.31 50.06
N LYS A 554 -24.11 -5.59 49.66
CA LYS A 554 -23.09 -6.31 48.88
C LYS A 554 -23.57 -7.76 48.56
N VAL A 555 -23.18 -8.27 47.39
CA VAL A 555 -22.61 -9.62 47.13
C VAL A 555 -23.49 -10.90 46.96
N CYS A 556 -23.00 -11.65 45.96
CA CYS A 556 -23.38 -12.93 45.38
C CYS A 556 -23.38 -14.15 46.33
N LYS A 557 -24.02 -15.24 45.88
CA LYS A 557 -23.27 -16.46 45.49
C LYS A 557 -24.06 -17.42 44.59
N GLU A 558 -23.32 -18.19 43.81
CA GLU A 558 -23.79 -19.28 42.93
C GLU A 558 -24.10 -20.56 43.74
N THR A 559 -24.84 -21.52 43.15
CA THR A 559 -24.30 -22.87 42.82
C THR A 559 -25.29 -23.75 42.04
N LYS A 560 -24.78 -24.86 41.47
CA LYS A 560 -25.41 -25.74 40.46
C LYS A 560 -26.14 -26.96 41.08
N ALA A 561 -26.97 -27.62 40.26
CA ALA A 561 -26.91 -29.05 39.90
C ALA A 561 -28.16 -29.95 40.13
N SER A 562 -28.79 -30.36 39.01
CA SER A 562 -29.08 -31.75 38.58
C SER A 562 -29.53 -32.84 39.58
N SER A 563 -30.69 -33.47 39.28
CA SER A 563 -30.84 -34.95 39.26
C SER A 563 -32.04 -35.42 38.40
N LYS A 564 -32.06 -36.71 38.01
CA LYS A 564 -32.94 -37.38 37.02
C LYS A 564 -33.83 -38.48 37.67
N ALA A 565 -34.76 -39.01 36.86
CA ALA A 565 -35.49 -40.31 36.93
C ALA A 565 -36.89 -40.29 37.61
N GLY A 566 -37.90 -41.06 37.18
CA GLY A 566 -38.05 -41.94 35.98
C GLY A 566 -39.17 -43.00 36.15
N LEU A 567 -39.63 -43.64 35.05
CA LEU A 567 -40.57 -44.81 34.95
C LEU A 567 -42.07 -44.55 35.22
N ASN A 568 -43.09 -45.24 34.63
CA ASN A 568 -43.24 -45.91 33.31
C ASN A 568 -44.75 -46.23 33.02
N VAL A 569 -45.18 -46.09 31.75
CA VAL A 569 -45.94 -47.03 30.86
C VAL A 569 -46.92 -48.05 31.49
N SER A 570 -48.17 -48.27 31.02
CA SER A 570 -48.74 -48.26 29.64
C SER A 570 -50.04 -47.38 29.50
N ASP A 571 -50.97 -47.45 28.52
CA ASP A 571 -51.30 -48.41 27.43
C ASP A 571 -52.02 -47.79 26.19
N ILE A 572 -52.63 -48.63 25.32
CA ILE A 572 -53.05 -48.40 23.90
C ILE A 572 -54.50 -48.93 23.67
N PRO A 573 -55.35 -48.51 22.65
CA PRO A 573 -55.02 -47.92 21.32
C PRO A 573 -55.81 -46.69 20.79
N ALA A 574 -55.11 -45.98 19.90
CA ALA A 574 -55.49 -45.32 18.63
C ALA A 574 -56.97 -44.94 18.29
N GLN A 575 -57.15 -43.66 17.92
CA GLN A 575 -57.66 -43.28 16.59
C GLN A 575 -57.13 -41.89 16.15
N THR A 576 -57.06 -41.66 14.84
CA THR A 576 -56.39 -40.53 14.17
C THR A 576 -57.22 -39.25 14.11
N ASN A 577 -56.57 -38.08 14.29
CA ASN A 577 -56.76 -36.95 13.37
C ASN A 577 -55.66 -35.89 13.51
N CYS A 578 -55.29 -35.28 12.39
CA CYS A 578 -54.33 -34.17 12.30
C CYS A 578 -55.06 -32.83 12.32
N GLN A 579 -54.61 -31.89 13.15
CA GLN A 579 -54.79 -30.45 12.94
C GLN A 579 -53.51 -29.75 13.37
N ASP A 580 -52.87 -29.04 12.44
CA ASP A 580 -51.68 -28.24 12.71
C ASP A 580 -52.06 -26.90 13.36
N GLU A 581 -51.37 -26.53 14.44
CA GLU A 581 -51.60 -25.28 15.17
C GLU A 581 -50.81 -24.12 14.52
N PHE A 582 -51.52 -23.09 14.04
CA PHE A 582 -50.91 -21.83 13.64
C PHE A 582 -50.54 -20.96 14.86
N PRO A 583 -49.41 -20.22 14.83
CA PRO A 583 -48.99 -19.39 15.96
C PRO A 583 -49.88 -18.13 16.09
N GLN A 584 -50.45 -17.91 17.28
CA GLN A 584 -51.19 -16.69 17.60
C GLN A 584 -50.23 -15.54 17.98
N SER A 585 -50.19 -14.46 17.18
CA SER A 585 -49.73 -13.15 17.69
C SER A 585 -50.35 -11.94 16.97
N VAL A 586 -50.71 -10.97 17.81
CA VAL A 586 -50.92 -9.51 17.62
C VAL A 586 -51.19 -8.95 16.21
N ASN A 587 -52.37 -8.37 16.03
CA ASN A 587 -52.69 -7.44 14.94
C ASN A 587 -51.82 -6.17 15.01
N ASP A 588 -51.03 -5.90 13.97
CA ASP A 588 -50.42 -4.58 13.73
C ASP A 588 -50.65 -4.12 12.27
N SER A 589 -51.92 -4.14 11.85
CA SER A 589 -52.38 -3.90 10.47
C SER A 589 -52.31 -2.43 9.99
N SER A 590 -51.51 -1.59 10.66
CA SER A 590 -51.51 -0.13 10.46
C SER A 590 -50.25 0.44 9.78
N SER A 591 -49.24 -0.40 9.52
CA SER A 591 -47.89 0.04 9.13
C SER A 591 -47.48 -0.19 7.67
N TYR A 592 -48.22 -1.01 6.91
CA TYR A 592 -47.89 -1.40 5.52
C TYR A 592 -49.01 -1.06 4.53
N SER A 593 -48.67 -1.09 3.25
CA SER A 593 -49.53 -0.81 2.10
C SER A 593 -49.17 -1.74 0.93
N PHE A 594 -50.04 -1.82 -0.08
CA PHE A 594 -49.97 -2.88 -1.08
C PHE A 594 -50.02 -2.34 -2.50
N ALA A 595 -49.37 -3.04 -3.45
CA ALA A 595 -49.36 -2.70 -4.87
C ALA A 595 -49.40 -3.95 -5.75
N THR A 596 -50.01 -3.85 -6.94
CA THR A 596 -49.92 -4.91 -7.96
C THR A 596 -48.54 -4.94 -8.60
N ALA A 597 -48.08 -6.15 -8.90
CA ALA A 597 -46.82 -6.37 -9.60
C ALA A 597 -46.98 -6.28 -11.13
N HIS A 598 -48.16 -6.63 -11.65
CA HIS A 598 -48.51 -6.55 -13.07
C HIS A 598 -49.49 -5.40 -13.36
N LEU A 599 -49.67 -5.10 -14.64
CA LEU A 599 -50.70 -4.18 -15.15
C LEU A 599 -52.04 -4.90 -15.19
N PHE A 600 -53.13 -4.18 -14.92
CA PHE A 600 -54.47 -4.77 -14.91
C PHE A 600 -55.11 -4.71 -16.31
N SER A 601 -55.57 -5.85 -16.83
CA SER A 601 -56.05 -6.03 -18.22
C SER A 601 -57.40 -5.37 -18.56
N SER A 602 -57.91 -4.48 -17.70
CA SER A 602 -59.00 -3.57 -18.04
C SER A 602 -58.56 -2.52 -19.07
N ALA A 603 -59.51 -1.79 -19.68
CA ALA A 603 -59.27 -0.84 -20.78
C ALA A 603 -58.31 0.36 -20.52
N LYS A 604 -57.64 0.40 -19.37
CA LYS A 604 -56.46 1.21 -19.09
C LYS A 604 -55.42 0.28 -18.45
N GLU A 605 -54.34 -0.01 -19.17
CA GLU A 605 -53.20 -0.77 -18.68
C GLU A 605 -52.46 0.04 -17.59
N LEU A 606 -52.93 -0.07 -16.35
CA LEU A 606 -52.41 0.66 -15.19
C LEU A 606 -52.12 -0.32 -14.06
N HIS A 607 -51.12 0.00 -13.23
CA HIS A 607 -50.94 -0.69 -11.96
C HIS A 607 -52.00 -0.22 -10.94
N ARG A 608 -52.21 -0.99 -9.87
CA ARG A 608 -53.08 -0.63 -8.74
C ARG A 608 -52.27 -0.53 -7.45
N ARG A 609 -52.52 0.52 -6.66
CA ARG A 609 -52.03 0.65 -5.27
C ARG A 609 -53.20 0.77 -4.31
N TRP A 610 -53.05 0.14 -3.15
CA TRP A 610 -53.92 0.33 -2.00
C TRP A 610 -53.20 1.20 -0.98
N LEU A 611 -53.75 2.39 -0.71
CA LEU A 611 -53.20 3.37 0.22
C LEU A 611 -54.15 3.56 1.41
N PRO A 612 -53.64 3.65 2.65
CA PRO A 612 -54.42 4.06 3.81
C PRO A 612 -55.09 5.43 3.58
N ARG A 613 -56.34 5.59 4.05
CA ARG A 613 -57.10 6.86 3.97
C ARG A 613 -56.35 8.10 4.45
N CYS A 614 -55.43 7.96 5.40
CA CYS A 614 -54.61 9.06 5.93
C CYS A 614 -53.60 9.63 4.92
N LEU A 615 -53.29 8.91 3.84
CA LEU A 615 -52.38 9.35 2.77
C LEU A 615 -53.09 9.95 1.56
N ARG A 616 -54.39 10.30 1.67
CA ARG A 616 -55.21 10.92 0.61
C ARG A 616 -54.58 12.17 -0.03
N ASN A 617 -53.71 12.88 0.68
CA ASN A 617 -53.07 14.12 0.23
C ASN A 617 -51.61 13.93 -0.25
N ALA A 618 -51.11 12.70 -0.35
CA ALA A 618 -49.80 12.44 -0.92
C ALA A 618 -49.78 12.69 -2.44
N LEU A 619 -48.62 13.02 -3.01
CA LEU A 619 -48.43 13.08 -4.46
C LEU A 619 -48.66 11.67 -5.03
N LEU A 620 -49.73 11.49 -5.80
CA LEU A 620 -50.08 10.20 -6.41
C LEU A 620 -49.33 10.03 -7.74
N PRO A 621 -48.80 8.82 -8.05
CA PRO A 621 -48.23 8.53 -9.36
C PRO A 621 -49.27 8.71 -10.47
N GLN A 622 -48.90 9.38 -11.57
CA GLN A 622 -49.83 9.70 -12.66
C GLN A 622 -50.29 8.46 -13.45
N ASP A 623 -49.47 7.42 -13.49
CA ASP A 623 -49.66 6.19 -14.28
C ASP A 623 -50.24 5.02 -13.44
N GLU A 624 -50.87 5.31 -12.30
CA GLU A 624 -51.37 4.26 -11.38
C GLU A 624 -52.78 4.52 -10.87
N SER A 625 -53.57 3.46 -10.74
CA SER A 625 -54.89 3.47 -10.11
C SER A 625 -54.76 3.35 -8.59
N VAL A 626 -55.13 4.40 -7.86
CA VAL A 626 -54.99 4.47 -6.40
C VAL A 626 -56.33 4.21 -5.73
N THR A 627 -56.39 3.14 -4.93
CA THR A 627 -57.54 2.80 -4.07
C THR A 627 -57.27 3.24 -2.64
N LEU A 628 -57.98 4.27 -2.16
CA LEU A 628 -57.89 4.75 -0.77
C LEU A 628 -58.80 3.97 0.20
N ASP A 629 -59.82 3.30 -0.36
CA ASP A 629 -60.84 2.55 0.34
C ASP A 629 -60.85 1.12 -0.23
N ALA A 630 -59.93 0.26 0.23
CA ALA A 630 -59.90 -1.14 -0.16
C ALA A 630 -61.23 -1.82 0.22
N GLN A 631 -61.86 -2.51 -0.73
CA GLN A 631 -62.95 -3.45 -0.41
C GLN A 631 -62.39 -4.79 0.07
N GLU A 632 -61.11 -5.03 -0.23
CA GLU A 632 -60.34 -6.20 0.16
C GLU A 632 -59.72 -6.02 1.55
N GLN A 633 -59.84 -7.02 2.43
CA GLN A 633 -59.17 -7.02 3.73
C GLN A 633 -57.79 -7.67 3.62
N PHE A 634 -56.75 -6.90 3.94
CA PHE A 634 -55.36 -7.36 3.94
C PHE A 634 -54.91 -7.72 5.36
N LYS A 635 -54.30 -8.90 5.52
CA LYS A 635 -53.51 -9.30 6.69
C LYS A 635 -52.09 -9.61 6.20
N SER A 636 -51.06 -9.31 7.00
CA SER A 636 -49.67 -9.52 6.58
C SER A 636 -48.73 -9.87 7.72
N TRP A 637 -47.92 -10.89 7.48
CA TRP A 637 -46.78 -11.36 8.25
C TRP A 637 -45.57 -11.41 7.33
N ASP A 638 -44.36 -11.56 7.87
CA ASP A 638 -43.13 -11.48 7.07
C ASP A 638 -43.03 -12.54 5.97
N ASP A 639 -43.53 -13.74 6.24
CA ASP A 639 -43.58 -14.88 5.32
C ASP A 639 -44.87 -14.98 4.48
N CYS A 640 -45.95 -14.30 4.88
CA CYS A 640 -47.28 -14.47 4.29
C CYS A 640 -48.12 -13.17 4.21
N VAL A 641 -48.84 -12.97 3.10
CA VAL A 641 -49.89 -11.95 2.97
C VAL A 641 -51.21 -12.64 2.63
N GLN A 642 -52.30 -12.30 3.31
CA GLN A 642 -53.64 -12.80 3.01
C GLN A 642 -54.55 -11.66 2.57
N VAL A 643 -55.34 -11.91 1.52
CA VAL A 643 -56.31 -10.98 0.95
C VAL A 643 -57.67 -11.66 0.90
N ALA A 644 -58.65 -11.09 1.59
CA ALA A 644 -60.04 -11.56 1.56
C ALA A 644 -60.94 -10.55 0.81
N SER A 645 -61.71 -11.02 -0.18
CA SER A 645 -62.80 -10.22 -0.75
C SER A 645 -64.02 -10.21 0.18
N ASN A 646 -64.76 -9.10 0.19
CA ASN A 646 -66.05 -8.98 0.89
C ASN A 646 -67.23 -9.64 0.13
N ASP A 647 -66.99 -10.31 -1.00
CA ASP A 647 -68.02 -11.04 -1.73
C ASP A 647 -68.57 -12.25 -0.94
N LEU A 648 -69.84 -12.59 -1.18
CA LEU A 648 -70.63 -13.63 -0.50
C LEU A 648 -70.05 -15.07 -0.52
N TRP A 649 -68.92 -15.29 -1.19
CA TRP A 649 -68.22 -16.59 -1.28
C TRP A 649 -66.83 -16.60 -0.63
N GLY A 650 -66.36 -15.48 -0.06
CA GLY A 650 -65.31 -15.46 0.97
C GLY A 650 -63.99 -16.19 0.69
N ALA A 651 -63.53 -16.21 -0.57
CA ALA A 651 -62.27 -16.89 -0.91
C ALA A 651 -61.06 -16.10 -0.38
N GLU A 652 -60.43 -16.59 0.68
CA GLU A 652 -59.18 -16.03 1.24
C GLU A 652 -58.00 -16.45 0.36
N ILE A 653 -57.34 -15.49 -0.28
CA ILE A 653 -56.17 -15.71 -1.12
C ILE A 653 -54.92 -15.45 -0.28
N SER A 654 -54.13 -16.50 -0.05
CA SER A 654 -52.82 -16.40 0.59
C SER A 654 -51.71 -16.21 -0.44
N PHE A 655 -50.67 -15.48 -0.07
CA PHE A 655 -49.46 -15.25 -0.84
C PHE A 655 -48.23 -15.48 0.06
N THR A 656 -47.23 -16.23 -0.40
CA THR A 656 -45.98 -16.48 0.33
C THR A 656 -44.84 -15.57 -0.12
N TYR A 657 -43.92 -15.26 0.79
CA TYR A 657 -42.75 -14.41 0.52
C TYR A 657 -41.87 -14.96 -0.61
N VAL A 658 -41.40 -14.06 -1.48
CA VAL A 658 -40.45 -14.37 -2.56
C VAL A 658 -39.11 -13.66 -2.34
N LEU A 659 -39.08 -12.32 -2.36
CA LEU A 659 -37.83 -11.55 -2.27
C LEU A 659 -38.06 -10.10 -1.82
N GLY A 660 -37.03 -9.49 -1.25
CA GLY A 660 -36.98 -8.08 -0.87
C GLY A 660 -36.64 -7.89 0.62
N ASP A 661 -37.08 -6.78 1.20
CA ASP A 661 -36.94 -6.51 2.63
C ASP A 661 -38.32 -6.43 3.27
N THR A 662 -38.64 -7.38 4.15
CA THR A 662 -39.91 -7.43 4.86
C THR A 662 -40.17 -6.15 5.67
N SER A 663 -39.15 -5.47 6.17
CA SER A 663 -39.28 -4.22 6.93
C SER A 663 -39.62 -3.00 6.07
N ASN A 664 -39.40 -3.07 4.75
CA ASN A 664 -39.48 -1.92 3.83
C ASN A 664 -40.32 -2.18 2.58
N ALA A 665 -39.97 -3.19 1.77
CA ALA A 665 -40.71 -3.58 0.57
C ALA A 665 -40.35 -5.02 0.16
N SER A 666 -41.36 -5.88 -0.01
CA SER A 666 -41.18 -7.29 -0.38
C SER A 666 -42.25 -7.78 -1.35
N LEU A 667 -41.86 -8.70 -2.23
CA LEU A 667 -42.71 -9.36 -3.21
C LEU A 667 -43.23 -10.70 -2.64
N TYR A 668 -44.52 -10.96 -2.81
CA TYR A 668 -45.19 -12.20 -2.43
C TYR A 668 -45.89 -12.82 -3.65
N VAL A 669 -45.98 -14.15 -3.69
CA VAL A 669 -46.60 -14.94 -4.78
C VAL A 669 -47.76 -15.77 -4.26
N ARG A 670 -48.82 -15.89 -5.05
CA ARG A 670 -50.07 -16.56 -4.68
C ARG A 670 -49.85 -18.05 -4.37
N THR A 671 -50.27 -18.50 -3.20
CA THR A 671 -50.19 -19.88 -2.76
C THR A 671 -51.31 -20.71 -3.40
N THR A 672 -50.96 -21.72 -4.19
CA THR A 672 -51.92 -22.71 -4.74
C THR A 672 -51.80 -24.05 -4.03
N PRO A 673 -52.92 -24.71 -3.68
CA PRO A 673 -52.88 -26.03 -3.01
C PRO A 673 -52.11 -27.07 -3.82
N GLY A 674 -51.17 -27.75 -3.18
CA GLY A 674 -50.35 -28.80 -3.81
C GLY A 674 -49.18 -28.31 -4.66
N SER A 675 -48.88 -27.01 -4.69
CA SER A 675 -47.78 -26.44 -5.48
C SER A 675 -46.64 -25.93 -4.60
N GLN A 676 -45.46 -26.55 -4.68
CA GLN A 676 -44.20 -25.99 -4.14
C GLN A 676 -43.42 -25.31 -5.28
N PHE A 677 -43.67 -24.02 -5.51
CA PHE A 677 -42.89 -23.24 -6.46
C PHE A 677 -41.62 -22.69 -5.80
N LEU A 678 -40.47 -23.25 -6.16
CA LEU A 678 -39.17 -22.67 -5.86
C LEU A 678 -38.86 -21.58 -6.90
N TYR A 679 -39.30 -20.36 -6.62
CA TYR A 679 -38.93 -19.19 -7.42
C TYR A 679 -37.48 -18.79 -7.17
N ASP A 680 -36.80 -18.30 -8.22
CA ASP A 680 -35.46 -17.74 -8.09
C ASP A 680 -35.52 -16.41 -7.32
N GLN A 681 -35.00 -16.41 -6.10
CA GLN A 681 -34.96 -15.25 -5.21
C GLN A 681 -33.70 -14.38 -5.45
N THR A 682 -32.83 -14.73 -6.40
CA THR A 682 -31.56 -14.03 -6.61
C THR A 682 -31.75 -12.68 -7.32
N VAL A 683 -30.91 -11.72 -6.91
CA VAL A 683 -30.71 -10.46 -7.61
C VAL A 683 -29.44 -10.59 -8.45
N THR A 684 -29.49 -10.19 -9.72
CA THR A 684 -28.36 -10.36 -10.64
C THR A 684 -27.64 -9.04 -10.93
N LEU A 685 -26.46 -9.09 -11.57
CA LEU A 685 -25.75 -7.87 -11.96
C LEU A 685 -26.50 -7.07 -13.04
N GLU A 686 -27.32 -7.74 -13.87
CA GLU A 686 -28.18 -7.12 -14.87
C GLU A 686 -29.36 -6.37 -14.23
N ASP A 687 -29.82 -6.79 -13.04
CA ASP A 687 -30.78 -6.04 -12.22
C ASP A 687 -30.13 -4.80 -11.58
N PHE A 688 -28.90 -4.97 -11.07
CA PHE A 688 -28.12 -3.86 -10.54
C PHE A 688 -27.86 -2.79 -11.62
N GLN A 689 -27.39 -3.19 -12.80
CA GLN A 689 -27.16 -2.27 -13.92
C GLN A 689 -28.45 -1.54 -14.33
N TRP A 690 -29.57 -2.24 -14.47
CA TRP A 690 -30.84 -1.61 -14.85
C TRP A 690 -31.32 -0.57 -13.82
N CYS A 691 -31.09 -0.81 -12.52
CA CYS A 691 -31.36 0.14 -11.45
C CYS A 691 -30.39 1.34 -11.46
N MET A 692 -29.12 1.13 -11.84
CA MET A 692 -28.14 2.20 -12.04
C MET A 692 -28.51 3.11 -13.20
N GLU A 693 -28.84 2.55 -14.37
CA GLU A 693 -29.27 3.29 -15.58
C GLU A 693 -30.48 4.20 -15.28
N ARG A 694 -31.38 3.75 -14.40
CA ARG A 694 -32.59 4.49 -13.98
C ARG A 694 -32.40 5.35 -12.73
N ARG A 695 -31.18 5.45 -12.20
CA ARG A 695 -30.84 6.24 -11.00
C ARG A 695 -31.78 5.92 -9.81
N LEU A 696 -31.98 4.62 -9.55
CA LEU A 696 -32.88 4.13 -8.49
C LEU A 696 -32.19 3.95 -7.12
N PHE A 697 -30.87 3.84 -7.10
CA PHE A 697 -30.09 3.71 -5.85
C PHE A 697 -29.92 5.04 -5.11
N SER A 698 -29.77 4.96 -3.78
CA SER A 698 -29.25 6.07 -2.98
C SER A 698 -27.71 6.08 -3.01
N PRO A 699 -27.04 7.20 -3.32
CA PRO A 699 -25.59 7.32 -3.18
C PRO A 699 -25.11 7.05 -1.75
N SER A 700 -25.93 7.35 -0.74
CA SER A 700 -25.61 7.09 0.67
C SER A 700 -25.57 5.60 1.00
N ALA A 701 -26.30 4.76 0.26
CA ALA A 701 -26.29 3.30 0.46
C ALA A 701 -24.99 2.68 -0.05
N PHE A 702 -24.41 3.21 -1.12
CA PHE A 702 -23.08 2.81 -1.59
C PHE A 702 -21.99 3.10 -0.56
N LEU A 703 -22.03 4.29 0.06
CA LEU A 703 -21.15 4.63 1.18
C LEU A 703 -21.35 3.65 2.35
N GLN A 704 -22.57 3.53 2.87
CA GLN A 704 -22.87 2.66 4.03
C GLN A 704 -22.46 1.20 3.82
N CYS A 705 -22.63 0.66 2.61
CA CYS A 705 -22.20 -0.69 2.24
C CYS A 705 -20.70 -0.90 2.50
N LEU A 706 -19.89 -0.02 1.93
CA LEU A 706 -18.43 -0.18 1.89
C LEU A 706 -17.77 0.29 3.20
N THR A 707 -18.36 1.25 3.91
CA THR A 707 -17.74 1.87 5.09
C THR A 707 -18.25 1.33 6.43
N CYS A 708 -19.53 0.94 6.54
CA CYS A 708 -20.18 0.75 7.85
C CYS A 708 -21.07 -0.50 8.00
N ASN A 709 -21.18 -1.38 7.00
CA ASN A 709 -22.20 -2.44 7.00
C ASN A 709 -21.96 -3.55 8.06
N LYS A 710 -22.76 -3.53 9.14
CA LYS A 710 -22.78 -4.56 10.20
C LYS A 710 -23.51 -5.85 9.80
N SER A 711 -24.18 -5.88 8.65
CA SER A 711 -25.02 -7.00 8.20
C SER A 711 -24.29 -8.03 7.33
N LEU A 712 -23.03 -7.78 6.96
CA LEU A 712 -22.22 -8.73 6.20
C LEU A 712 -21.79 -9.93 7.06
N SER A 713 -21.56 -11.08 6.41
CA SER A 713 -20.90 -12.20 7.08
C SER A 713 -19.46 -11.83 7.46
N LYS A 714 -18.84 -12.64 8.33
CA LYS A 714 -17.43 -12.46 8.73
C LYS A 714 -16.46 -12.40 7.54
N ASP A 715 -16.80 -13.07 6.44
CA ASP A 715 -16.00 -13.09 5.21
C ASP A 715 -16.24 -11.85 4.35
N GLY A 716 -17.48 -11.37 4.26
CA GLY A 716 -17.80 -10.08 3.61
C GLY A 716 -17.14 -8.89 4.31
N ASP A 717 -17.04 -8.91 5.65
CA ASP A 717 -16.33 -7.90 6.42
C ASP A 717 -14.80 -7.93 6.19
N ARG A 718 -14.20 -9.11 5.91
CA ARG A 718 -12.77 -9.23 5.54
C ARG A 718 -12.45 -8.54 4.21
N LEU A 719 -13.19 -8.85 3.14
CA LEU A 719 -12.99 -8.21 1.82
C LEU A 719 -13.08 -6.68 1.93
N ARG A 720 -14.14 -6.20 2.59
CA ARG A 720 -14.39 -4.78 2.85
C ARG A 720 -13.25 -4.12 3.63
N LYS A 721 -12.79 -4.74 4.72
CA LYS A 721 -11.65 -4.24 5.52
C LYS A 721 -10.36 -4.18 4.70
N THR A 722 -10.03 -5.22 3.93
CA THR A 722 -8.83 -5.23 3.08
C THR A 722 -8.85 -4.11 2.03
N VAL A 723 -9.97 -3.90 1.35
CA VAL A 723 -10.13 -2.78 0.38
C VAL A 723 -10.05 -1.41 1.07
N THR A 724 -10.56 -1.29 2.30
CA THR A 724 -10.43 -0.05 3.11
C THR A 724 -8.99 0.20 3.54
N LEU A 725 -8.26 -0.84 3.95
CA LEU A 725 -6.83 -0.78 4.29
C LEU A 725 -5.98 -0.38 3.07
N LEU A 726 -6.30 -0.89 1.87
CA LEU A 726 -5.66 -0.47 0.62
C LEU A 726 -5.94 1.00 0.29
N ALA A 727 -7.19 1.47 0.41
CA ALA A 727 -7.52 2.88 0.20
C ALA A 727 -6.78 3.80 1.20
N SER A 728 -6.61 3.33 2.44
CA SER A 728 -5.81 3.96 3.47
C SER A 728 -4.30 4.00 3.14
N ALA A 729 -3.76 2.94 2.54
CA ALA A 729 -2.39 2.93 2.00
C ALA A 729 -2.24 3.84 0.77
N ALA A 730 -3.25 3.90 -0.11
CA ALA A 730 -3.28 4.78 -1.28
C ALA A 730 -3.09 6.24 -0.88
N LEU A 731 -3.78 6.69 0.19
CA LEU A 731 -3.62 8.05 0.73
C LEU A 731 -2.20 8.39 1.22
N VAL A 732 -1.37 7.39 1.56
CA VAL A 732 0.05 7.59 1.89
C VAL A 732 0.89 7.64 0.61
N TYR A 733 0.59 6.76 -0.35
CA TYR A 733 1.31 6.67 -1.62
C TYR A 733 0.98 7.79 -2.61
N ASP A 734 -0.17 8.46 -2.49
CA ASP A 734 -0.53 9.64 -3.28
C ASP A 734 0.45 10.82 -3.06
N ASP A 735 1.05 10.92 -1.87
CA ASP A 735 2.09 11.91 -1.54
C ASP A 735 3.51 11.45 -1.96
N LEU A 736 3.67 10.19 -2.39
CA LEU A 736 4.94 9.55 -2.74
C LEU A 736 5.13 9.42 -4.25
N THR A 737 5.77 10.42 -4.87
CA THR A 737 6.08 10.43 -6.31
C THR A 737 7.13 9.38 -6.71
N ASP A 738 6.93 8.74 -7.85
CA ASP A 738 7.86 7.77 -8.47
C ASP A 738 8.23 6.58 -7.56
N VAL A 739 7.26 6.08 -6.79
CA VAL A 739 7.42 4.92 -5.91
C VAL A 739 6.65 3.72 -6.44
N THR A 740 7.25 2.53 -6.28
CA THR A 740 6.68 1.25 -6.70
C THR A 740 6.69 0.28 -5.54
N ILE A 741 5.67 -0.58 -5.49
CA ILE A 741 5.32 -1.47 -4.39
C ILE A 741 5.77 -2.88 -4.76
N ASP A 742 6.41 -3.60 -3.85
CA ASP A 742 6.81 -4.99 -4.13
C ASP A 742 5.59 -5.94 -4.10
N VAL A 743 5.46 -6.76 -5.13
CA VAL A 743 4.38 -7.73 -5.34
C VAL A 743 4.31 -8.78 -4.22
N GLY A 744 5.39 -8.97 -3.43
CA GLY A 744 5.38 -9.81 -2.23
C GLY A 744 4.32 -9.44 -1.18
N ILE A 745 3.74 -8.23 -1.22
CA ILE A 745 2.59 -7.88 -0.38
C ILE A 745 1.35 -8.76 -0.62
N LEU A 746 1.23 -9.39 -1.80
CA LEU A 746 0.11 -10.26 -2.16
C LEU A 746 0.23 -11.66 -1.55
N SER A 747 1.44 -12.06 -1.16
CA SER A 747 1.77 -13.41 -0.68
C SER A 747 1.29 -13.72 0.75
N ARG A 748 0.48 -12.83 1.37
CA ARG A 748 -0.15 -13.03 2.68
C ARG A 748 -1.38 -12.12 2.85
N PRO A 749 -2.28 -12.39 3.81
CA PRO A 749 -3.47 -11.60 3.99
C PRO A 749 -3.13 -10.20 4.50
N LEU A 750 -3.52 -9.15 3.77
CA LEU A 750 -3.14 -7.77 4.12
C LEU A 750 -3.65 -7.34 5.51
N ILE A 751 -4.85 -7.81 5.87
CA ILE A 751 -5.50 -7.60 7.17
C ILE A 751 -4.73 -8.20 8.35
N GLU A 752 -3.83 -9.17 8.11
CA GLU A 752 -3.03 -9.79 9.17
C GLU A 752 -1.69 -9.10 9.43
N SER A 753 -1.35 -8.07 8.65
CA SER A 753 -0.13 -7.28 8.83
C SER A 753 -0.14 -6.46 10.12
N GLN A 754 1.04 -6.18 10.69
CA GLN A 754 1.17 -5.40 11.93
C GLN A 754 0.67 -3.97 11.76
N TRP A 755 0.95 -3.34 10.61
CA TRP A 755 0.45 -1.99 10.33
C TRP A 755 -1.08 -1.97 10.23
N ALA A 756 -1.71 -2.98 9.59
CA ALA A 756 -3.17 -3.06 9.51
C ALA A 756 -3.81 -3.22 10.89
N ARG A 757 -3.28 -4.14 11.71
CA ARG A 757 -3.75 -4.37 13.10
C ARG A 757 -3.62 -3.14 13.99
N TYR A 758 -2.56 -2.35 13.82
CA TYR A 758 -2.36 -1.10 14.54
C TYR A 758 -3.45 -0.04 14.25
N PHE A 759 -4.21 -0.19 13.16
CA PHE A 759 -5.35 0.65 12.82
C PHE A 759 -6.72 -0.03 13.02
N GLU A 760 -6.80 -1.26 13.53
CA GLU A 760 -8.06 -2.02 13.64
C GLU A 760 -9.11 -1.38 14.58
N ASP A 761 -8.68 -0.58 15.56
CA ASP A 761 -9.58 0.16 16.47
C ASP A 761 -10.21 1.42 15.83
N GLY A 762 -9.78 1.82 14.62
CA GLY A 762 -10.17 3.10 14.02
C GLY A 762 -9.77 3.28 12.55
N ILE A 763 -10.08 2.30 11.69
CA ILE A 763 -9.56 2.18 10.30
C ILE A 763 -9.74 3.44 9.42
N VAL A 764 -10.67 4.35 9.75
CA VAL A 764 -10.92 5.59 8.98
C VAL A 764 -10.50 6.88 9.72
N THR A 765 -10.25 6.81 11.03
CA THR A 765 -9.82 7.95 11.88
C THR A 765 -8.33 7.97 12.16
N ASP A 766 -7.68 6.83 12.38
CA ASP A 766 -6.36 6.80 13.02
C ASP A 766 -5.20 7.16 12.07
N LEU A 767 -5.36 6.90 10.77
CA LEU A 767 -4.47 7.45 9.73
C LEU A 767 -4.69 8.97 9.48
N ARG A 768 -5.63 9.61 10.18
CA ARG A 768 -5.76 11.08 10.26
C ARG A 768 -5.05 11.67 11.48
N GLU A 769 -4.95 10.92 12.57
CA GLU A 769 -4.21 11.31 13.77
C GLU A 769 -2.69 11.29 13.58
N ASN A 770 -2.22 10.83 12.42
CA ASN A 770 -0.83 10.91 11.97
C ASN A 770 0.16 10.19 12.92
N LYS A 771 -0.20 8.98 13.36
CA LYS A 771 0.72 8.09 14.08
C LYS A 771 1.86 7.69 13.15
N SER A 772 2.95 8.48 13.16
CA SER A 772 4.18 8.24 12.37
C SER A 772 4.69 6.79 12.38
N PRO A 773 4.59 6.01 13.48
CA PRO A 773 5.09 4.64 13.50
C PRO A 773 4.30 3.70 12.58
N GLY A 774 2.98 3.89 12.47
CA GLY A 774 2.13 3.10 11.58
C GLY A 774 2.37 3.41 10.10
N ILE A 775 2.69 4.66 9.78
CA ILE A 775 3.06 5.06 8.40
C ILE A 775 4.43 4.47 8.02
N LEU A 776 5.42 4.53 8.92
CA LEU A 776 6.75 3.93 8.69
C LEU A 776 6.66 2.40 8.52
N SER A 777 5.81 1.73 9.30
CA SER A 777 5.53 0.30 9.17
C SER A 777 4.85 -0.06 7.85
N LEU A 778 3.82 0.70 7.45
CA LEU A 778 3.14 0.53 6.17
C LEU A 778 4.11 0.69 4.99
N VAL A 779 4.93 1.74 4.98
CA VAL A 779 5.91 1.95 3.91
C VAL A 779 6.98 0.85 3.92
N ALA A 780 7.48 0.43 5.08
CA ALA A 780 8.38 -0.73 5.18
C ALA A 780 7.78 -2.01 4.58
N TYR A 781 6.50 -2.29 4.85
CA TYR A 781 5.79 -3.45 4.32
C TYR A 781 5.65 -3.39 2.79
N PHE A 782 5.16 -2.26 2.25
CA PHE A 782 4.92 -2.09 0.82
C PHE A 782 6.21 -1.97 0.00
N GLU A 783 7.25 -1.34 0.53
CA GLU A 783 8.52 -1.18 -0.17
C GLU A 783 9.32 -2.49 -0.25
N THR A 784 9.17 -3.37 0.74
CA THR A 784 9.99 -4.59 0.84
C THR A 784 9.24 -5.87 0.50
N GLY A 785 7.91 -5.86 0.49
CA GLY A 785 7.05 -7.03 0.32
C GLY A 785 7.08 -8.02 1.50
N ILE A 786 8.17 -8.04 2.27
CA ILE A 786 8.54 -9.11 3.21
C ILE A 786 8.56 -8.63 4.67
N TYR A 787 9.05 -7.42 4.97
CA TYR A 787 9.26 -6.98 6.36
C TYR A 787 8.04 -6.26 6.95
N ASP A 788 7.29 -6.99 7.78
CA ASP A 788 6.12 -6.51 8.51
C ASP A 788 6.52 -6.08 9.93
N VAL A 789 6.99 -4.84 10.06
CA VAL A 789 7.60 -4.31 11.28
C VAL A 789 6.53 -3.73 12.20
N ASP A 790 6.35 -4.31 13.38
CA ASP A 790 5.46 -3.83 14.44
C ASP A 790 5.59 -2.30 14.69
N PRO A 791 4.54 -1.50 14.44
CA PRO A 791 4.55 -0.05 14.66
C PRO A 791 4.92 0.37 16.08
N ASP A 792 4.66 -0.45 17.11
CA ASP A 792 5.01 -0.09 18.48
C ASP A 792 6.52 -0.01 18.70
N LYS A 793 7.33 -0.65 17.84
CA LYS A 793 8.80 -0.58 17.82
C LYS A 793 9.33 0.64 17.05
N LEU A 794 8.46 1.33 16.32
CA LEU A 794 8.81 2.48 15.48
C LEU A 794 8.43 3.83 16.13
N LYS A 795 8.04 3.84 17.42
CA LYS A 795 7.64 5.05 18.18
C LYS A 795 8.70 6.16 18.24
N GLU A 796 9.97 5.77 18.31
CA GLU A 796 11.11 6.70 18.33
C GLU A 796 11.76 6.83 16.93
N ALA A 797 11.18 6.25 15.88
CA ALA A 797 11.70 6.35 14.52
C ALA A 797 11.13 7.57 13.79
N PHE A 798 12.00 8.30 13.10
CA PHE A 798 11.66 9.56 12.44
C PHE A 798 11.80 9.54 10.91
N ALA A 799 12.59 8.62 10.37
CA ALA A 799 12.78 8.43 8.94
C ALA A 799 13.17 6.98 8.62
N LEU A 800 13.12 6.62 7.34
CA LEU A 800 13.41 5.29 6.84
C LEU A 800 14.31 5.34 5.61
N SER A 801 15.34 4.50 5.55
CA SER A 801 16.19 4.29 4.39
C SER A 801 16.00 2.87 3.85
N TYR A 802 15.78 2.75 2.54
CA TYR A 802 15.75 1.47 1.84
C TYR A 802 16.26 1.63 0.39
N THR A 803 17.19 0.78 -0.03
CA THR A 803 17.82 0.79 -1.37
C THR A 803 18.36 2.17 -1.81
N ASN A 804 17.74 2.84 -2.79
CA ASN A 804 18.09 4.18 -3.26
C ASN A 804 17.15 5.29 -2.74
N SER A 805 16.37 4.99 -1.71
CA SER A 805 15.25 5.82 -1.24
C SER A 805 15.35 6.16 0.25
N LEU A 806 15.22 7.46 0.56
CA LEU A 806 14.99 7.98 1.90
C LEU A 806 13.53 8.44 2.01
N PHE A 807 12.78 7.84 2.91
CA PHE A 807 11.40 8.20 3.22
C PHE A 807 11.39 9.05 4.48
N VAL A 808 10.96 10.30 4.35
CA VAL A 808 10.99 11.32 5.40
C VAL A 808 9.64 12.00 5.52
N PHE A 809 9.26 12.45 6.71
CA PHE A 809 8.04 13.25 6.86
C PHE A 809 8.24 14.65 6.29
N SER A 810 7.22 15.17 5.62
CA SER A 810 7.25 16.48 4.97
C SER A 810 7.54 17.62 5.95
N SER A 811 7.10 17.49 7.21
CA SER A 811 7.38 18.44 8.29
C SER A 811 8.88 18.59 8.65
N MET A 812 9.75 17.70 8.18
CA MET A 812 11.21 17.78 8.36
C MET A 812 11.92 18.56 7.25
N ILE A 813 11.26 18.70 6.10
CA ILE A 813 11.86 19.26 4.86
C ILE A 813 11.05 20.41 4.25
N GLN A 814 10.00 20.85 4.93
CA GLN A 814 9.25 22.08 4.66
C GLN A 814 9.40 23.07 5.81
N ASP A 815 9.26 24.37 5.50
CA ASP A 815 9.14 25.45 6.47
C ASP A 815 8.14 25.09 7.59
N PRO A 816 8.50 25.09 8.89
CA PRO A 816 7.56 24.74 9.94
C PRO A 816 6.45 25.78 10.18
N TYR A 817 6.50 26.95 9.53
CA TYR A 817 5.33 27.82 9.34
C TYR A 817 4.32 27.25 8.34
N GLU A 818 4.78 26.65 7.23
CA GLU A 818 3.93 25.96 6.25
C GLU A 818 3.44 24.61 6.78
N SER A 819 4.32 23.83 7.40
CA SER A 819 4.02 22.50 7.98
C SER A 819 2.90 22.55 9.02
N ARG A 820 2.74 23.68 9.75
CA ARG A 820 1.64 23.89 10.71
C ARG A 820 0.24 23.88 10.09
N ARG A 821 0.11 24.01 8.77
CA ARG A 821 -1.16 24.04 8.04
C ARG A 821 -1.41 22.79 7.20
N GLN A 822 -0.44 21.88 7.13
CA GLN A 822 -0.50 20.69 6.29
C GLN A 822 -0.62 19.43 7.16
N LYS A 823 -1.29 18.41 6.62
CA LYS A 823 -1.29 17.07 7.23
C LYS A 823 0.15 16.52 7.18
N LEU A 824 0.53 15.74 8.18
CA LEU A 824 1.73 14.89 8.09
C LEU A 824 1.62 13.97 6.87
N SER A 825 2.45 14.27 5.88
CA SER A 825 2.65 13.47 4.67
C SER A 825 4.09 12.93 4.64
N MET A 826 4.31 11.85 3.91
CA MET A 826 5.64 11.31 3.69
C MET A 826 6.12 11.74 2.29
N ARG A 827 7.43 11.93 2.15
CA ARG A 827 8.08 12.21 0.87
C ARG A 827 9.25 11.26 0.67
N ARG A 828 9.40 10.76 -0.55
CA ARG A 828 10.59 10.05 -0.99
C ARG A 828 11.64 11.05 -1.48
N ILE A 829 12.87 10.87 -1.02
CA ILE A 829 14.07 11.54 -1.52
C ILE A 829 14.94 10.48 -2.19
N LEU A 830 15.42 10.76 -3.41
CA LEU A 830 16.47 9.96 -4.03
C LEU A 830 17.76 10.11 -3.20
N GLY A 831 18.18 9.03 -2.54
CA GLY A 831 19.25 9.04 -1.56
C GLY A 831 19.18 7.83 -0.63
N ASN A 832 20.27 7.57 0.10
CA ASN A 832 20.36 6.49 1.08
C ASN A 832 21.49 6.77 2.08
N ILE A 833 21.50 6.04 3.19
CA ILE A 833 22.53 6.16 4.24
C ILE A 833 23.74 5.22 4.03
N GLY A 834 23.82 4.49 2.92
CA GLY A 834 24.87 3.50 2.66
C GLY A 834 24.85 2.28 3.60
N ARG A 835 23.66 1.84 4.05
CA ARG A 835 23.48 0.64 4.87
C ARG A 835 22.67 -0.43 4.10
N PRO A 836 22.95 -1.74 4.30
CA PRO A 836 22.17 -2.82 3.70
C PRO A 836 20.80 -2.97 4.34
N GLY A 837 19.86 -3.55 3.57
CA GLY A 837 18.50 -3.81 4.03
C GLY A 837 17.66 -2.55 4.23
N ILE A 838 16.79 -2.59 5.23
CA ILE A 838 15.94 -1.49 5.68
C ILE A 838 16.47 -0.94 7.01
N THR A 839 16.66 0.38 7.09
CA THR A 839 17.15 1.06 8.30
C THR A 839 16.22 2.19 8.72
N PHE A 840 15.72 2.12 9.95
CA PHE A 840 14.98 3.19 10.60
C PHE A 840 15.94 4.11 11.36
N LEU A 841 15.75 5.42 11.20
CA LEU A 841 16.55 6.44 11.88
C LEU A 841 15.89 6.82 13.21
N LEU A 842 16.64 6.69 14.30
CA LEU A 842 16.26 7.09 15.66
C LEU A 842 17.04 8.34 16.07
N PRO A 843 16.50 9.30 16.83
CA PRO A 843 17.32 10.35 17.42
C PRO A 843 18.13 9.81 18.62
N PRO A 844 19.14 10.55 19.10
CA PRO A 844 19.79 10.24 20.36
C PRO A 844 18.80 10.26 21.53
N GLN A 845 18.97 9.33 22.47
CA GLN A 845 18.12 9.27 23.67
C GLN A 845 18.22 10.57 24.50
N GLU A 846 19.42 11.15 24.55
CA GLU A 846 19.73 12.39 25.29
C GLU A 846 20.46 13.38 24.35
N PRO A 847 19.73 14.20 23.56
CA PRO A 847 20.33 15.21 22.69
C PRO A 847 21.14 16.23 23.50
N MET A 848 22.37 16.55 23.08
CA MET A 848 23.26 17.42 23.85
C MET A 848 23.08 18.90 23.49
N VAL A 849 23.45 19.81 24.40
CA VAL A 849 23.52 21.26 24.16
C VAL A 849 24.83 21.79 24.70
N ARG A 850 25.49 22.70 23.97
CA ARG A 850 26.75 23.31 24.40
C ARG A 850 26.56 24.07 25.70
N GLU A 851 27.48 23.84 26.64
CA GLU A 851 27.51 24.56 27.90
C GLU A 851 27.65 26.07 27.68
N LEU A 852 27.03 26.84 28.59
CA LEU A 852 27.11 28.30 28.59
C LEU A 852 28.49 28.74 29.08
N ASP A 853 29.28 29.34 28.20
CA ASP A 853 30.49 30.08 28.59
C ASP A 853 30.07 31.38 29.30
N PRO A 854 30.31 31.55 30.62
CA PRO A 854 29.92 32.76 31.34
C PRO A 854 30.71 34.01 30.91
N SER A 855 31.85 33.82 30.24
CA SER A 855 32.65 34.92 29.67
C SER A 855 32.18 35.37 28.28
N SER A 856 31.31 34.58 27.62
CA SER A 856 30.69 34.90 26.33
C SER A 856 29.37 35.67 26.53
N TRP A 857 29.50 36.94 26.91
CA TRP A 857 28.37 37.86 27.12
C TRP A 857 27.73 38.30 25.79
N MET A 858 26.93 37.42 25.17
CA MET A 858 26.09 37.81 24.03
C MET A 858 24.96 38.76 24.47
N VAL A 859 25.20 40.06 24.33
CA VAL A 859 24.19 41.11 24.57
C VAL A 859 23.17 41.11 23.44
N ASP A 860 22.07 40.38 23.62
CA ASP A 860 20.84 40.71 22.90
C ASP A 860 20.29 42.02 23.44
N SER A 861 20.16 43.02 22.56
CA SER A 861 19.46 44.25 22.91
C SER A 861 17.99 43.92 23.21
N TYR A 862 17.46 44.41 24.34
CA TYR A 862 16.04 44.29 24.73
C TYR A 862 15.08 45.11 23.83
N ARG A 863 15.37 45.21 22.53
CA ARG A 863 14.46 45.80 21.55
C ARG A 863 13.28 44.86 21.36
N SER A 864 12.07 45.42 21.36
CA SER A 864 10.88 44.71 20.93
C SER A 864 11.10 44.11 19.54
N PHE A 865 10.59 42.90 19.31
CA PHE A 865 10.63 42.28 17.98
C PHE A 865 9.95 43.22 16.98
N ASP A 866 10.71 43.71 16.00
CA ASP A 866 10.26 44.75 15.07
C ASP A 866 9.45 44.22 13.88
N GLY A 867 9.24 42.89 13.84
CA GLY A 867 8.50 42.19 12.80
C GLY A 867 9.23 42.12 11.45
N ARG A 868 10.49 42.59 11.36
CA ARG A 868 11.21 42.66 10.08
C ARG A 868 11.97 41.36 9.81
N PRO A 869 11.88 40.80 8.58
CA PRO A 869 12.72 39.67 8.21
C PRO A 869 14.18 40.12 8.16
N ALA A 870 15.04 39.44 8.92
CA ALA A 870 16.48 39.67 8.97
C ALA A 870 17.22 38.35 8.80
N ARG A 871 18.35 38.37 8.08
CA ARG A 871 19.16 37.18 7.80
C ARG A 871 20.11 36.84 8.96
N SER A 872 19.53 36.56 10.12
CA SER A 872 20.28 36.37 11.37
C SER A 872 21.07 35.05 11.48
N PHE A 873 20.98 34.17 10.46
CA PHE A 873 21.47 32.80 10.50
C PHE A 873 22.34 32.41 9.29
N GLU A 874 22.91 33.38 8.55
CA GLU A 874 23.79 33.09 7.39
C GLU A 874 25.03 32.26 7.76
N THR A 875 25.44 32.24 9.03
CA THR A 875 26.55 31.42 9.55
C THR A 875 26.12 30.10 10.18
N THR A 876 24.82 29.80 10.24
CA THR A 876 24.29 28.65 10.96
C THR A 876 23.86 27.54 9.99
N SER A 877 24.11 26.29 10.35
CA SER A 877 23.91 25.11 9.50
C SER A 877 23.44 23.91 10.33
N VAL A 878 22.78 22.95 9.68
CA VAL A 878 22.24 21.73 10.30
C VAL A 878 22.74 20.51 9.54
N HIS A 879 23.28 19.51 10.26
CA HIS A 879 23.98 18.36 9.70
C HIS A 879 23.48 17.05 10.31
N LEU A 880 23.27 16.03 9.47
CA LEU A 880 22.91 14.68 9.91
C LEU A 880 24.14 13.76 9.98
N SER A 881 24.43 13.25 11.16
CA SER A 881 25.48 12.25 11.43
C SER A 881 24.90 11.01 12.10
N PHE A 882 25.63 9.90 12.07
CA PHE A 882 25.24 8.65 12.72
C PHE A 882 26.26 8.30 13.80
N THR A 883 25.81 7.68 14.88
CA THR A 883 26.70 7.12 15.90
C THR A 883 27.00 5.65 15.58
N ASP A 884 27.83 5.00 16.41
CA ASP A 884 28.06 3.56 16.35
C ASP A 884 26.89 2.72 16.91
N TYR A 885 25.83 3.35 17.43
CA TYR A 885 24.61 2.65 17.84
C TYR A 885 23.83 2.19 16.61
N HIS A 886 24.12 0.94 16.20
CA HIS A 886 23.41 0.22 15.15
C HIS A 886 22.89 -1.10 15.72
N VAL A 887 21.57 -1.28 15.72
CA VAL A 887 20.91 -2.47 16.30
C VAL A 887 20.10 -3.17 15.22
N GLN A 888 20.43 -4.44 14.96
CA GLN A 888 19.66 -5.29 14.08
C GLN A 888 18.39 -5.78 14.78
N MET A 889 17.23 -5.54 14.21
CA MET A 889 15.94 -5.98 14.73
C MET A 889 15.61 -7.36 14.19
N TYR A 890 15.47 -8.37 15.03
CA TYR A 890 15.15 -9.74 14.61
C TYR A 890 13.89 -9.80 13.72
N ASP A 891 14.06 -10.29 12.49
CA ASP A 891 13.05 -10.28 11.42
C ASP A 891 12.10 -11.49 11.43
N GLY A 892 12.28 -12.43 12.37
CA GLY A 892 11.53 -13.69 12.45
C GLY A 892 12.31 -14.92 11.99
N SER A 893 13.41 -14.76 11.25
CA SER A 893 14.16 -15.88 10.64
C SER A 893 15.31 -16.41 11.52
N ARG A 894 15.08 -17.51 12.25
CA ARG A 894 16.15 -18.17 13.02
C ARG A 894 17.19 -18.77 12.07
N GLY A 895 18.44 -18.33 12.21
CA GLY A 895 19.60 -18.93 11.54
C GLY A 895 19.98 -18.31 10.19
N SER A 896 19.28 -17.28 9.71
CA SER A 896 19.78 -16.43 8.62
C SER A 896 21.06 -15.71 9.06
N HIS A 897 22.03 -15.55 8.17
CA HIS A 897 23.27 -14.81 8.45
C HIS A 897 23.10 -13.29 8.45
N ASP A 898 22.25 -12.76 7.55
CA ASP A 898 22.09 -11.32 7.36
C ASP A 898 20.69 -10.90 7.76
N ASN A 899 20.60 -10.21 8.91
CA ASN A 899 19.39 -9.54 9.30
C ASN A 899 19.21 -8.26 8.45
N GLN A 900 18.08 -8.16 7.76
CA GLN A 900 17.81 -7.05 6.86
C GLN A 900 17.12 -5.85 7.53
N VAL A 901 16.65 -5.97 8.80
CA VAL A 901 15.97 -4.87 9.50
C VAL A 901 16.88 -4.29 10.58
N SER A 902 17.04 -2.96 10.61
CA SER A 902 17.90 -2.29 11.60
C SER A 902 17.43 -0.91 12.05
N PHE A 903 17.91 -0.52 13.22
CA PHE A 903 17.83 0.82 13.79
C PHE A 903 19.22 1.47 13.78
N LEU A 904 19.27 2.77 13.48
CA LEU A 904 20.50 3.57 13.50
C LEU A 904 20.26 4.89 14.22
N GLU A 905 21.02 5.14 15.29
CA GLU A 905 20.99 6.43 15.98
C GLU A 905 21.61 7.52 15.11
N SER A 906 20.87 8.62 15.00
CA SER A 906 20.98 9.61 13.94
C SER A 906 20.91 11.01 14.55
N VAL A 907 22.09 11.60 14.78
CA VAL A 907 22.27 12.91 15.39
C VAL A 907 22.00 14.00 14.35
N ILE A 908 21.01 14.85 14.61
CA ILE A 908 20.79 16.09 13.83
C ILE A 908 21.45 17.23 14.62
N SER A 909 22.62 17.68 14.17
CA SER A 909 23.42 18.67 14.89
C SER A 909 23.33 20.07 14.29
N VAL A 910 23.21 21.08 15.16
CA VAL A 910 23.27 22.51 14.82
C VAL A 910 24.68 23.03 14.99
N ARG A 911 25.19 23.72 13.98
CA ARG A 911 26.50 24.39 14.02
C ARG A 911 26.38 25.87 13.63
N ASP A 912 26.92 26.77 14.45
CA ASP A 912 27.06 28.19 14.10
C ASP A 912 28.53 28.55 13.91
N LYS A 913 28.85 29.18 12.78
CA LYS A 913 30.22 29.50 12.35
C LYS A 913 31.16 28.27 12.30
N GLY A 914 30.58 27.10 12.06
CA GLY A 914 31.28 25.80 12.04
C GLY A 914 31.31 25.07 13.39
N GLU A 915 31.15 25.78 14.49
CA GLU A 915 31.19 25.24 15.86
C GLU A 915 29.86 24.59 16.25
N TRP A 916 29.91 23.44 16.91
CA TRP A 916 28.72 22.77 17.44
C TRP A 916 28.02 23.60 18.53
N VAL A 917 26.69 23.55 18.54
CA VAL A 917 25.84 24.32 19.45
C VAL A 917 24.85 23.43 20.21
N ALA A 918 24.16 22.53 19.51
CA ALA A 918 23.14 21.65 20.08
C ALA A 918 22.76 20.53 19.10
N ASP A 919 22.17 19.46 19.63
CA ASP A 919 21.49 18.44 18.85
C ASP A 919 19.97 18.64 18.90
N ILE A 920 19.28 18.18 17.87
CA ILE A 920 17.83 18.32 17.66
C ILE A 920 17.15 16.96 17.86
N ASP A 921 16.10 16.94 18.69
CA ASP A 921 15.08 15.89 18.66
C ASP A 921 14.04 16.23 17.56
N PRO A 922 13.91 15.40 16.50
CA PRO A 922 12.94 15.61 15.43
C PRO A 922 11.55 15.04 15.73
N LEU A 923 11.38 14.16 16.73
CA LEU A 923 10.11 13.50 17.03
C LEU A 923 8.96 14.48 17.41
N PRO A 924 9.22 15.63 18.05
CA PRO A 924 8.21 16.66 18.28
C PRO A 924 7.61 17.25 17.00
N LEU A 925 8.33 17.21 15.85
CA LEU A 925 7.79 17.63 14.54
C LEU A 925 6.79 16.62 13.94
N LEU A 926 6.67 15.43 14.55
CA LEU A 926 5.74 14.36 14.18
C LEU A 926 4.51 14.31 15.10
N LYS A 927 4.47 15.11 16.17
CA LYS A 927 3.39 15.13 17.16
C LYS A 927 2.48 16.34 16.92
N HIS A 928 1.22 16.07 16.59
CA HIS A 928 0.25 17.10 16.16
C HIS A 928 -0.10 18.14 17.25
N ASP A 929 0.19 17.87 18.52
CA ASP A 929 -0.04 18.79 19.66
C ASP A 929 1.09 19.82 19.91
N GLY A 930 2.18 19.76 19.14
CA GLY A 930 3.48 20.33 19.55
C GLY A 930 3.68 21.85 19.48
N ILE A 931 2.97 22.58 18.60
CA ILE A 931 3.28 24.01 18.32
C ILE A 931 2.02 24.89 18.43
N LYS A 932 1.64 25.23 19.66
CA LYS A 932 0.67 26.32 19.91
C LYS A 932 1.26 27.64 19.45
N SER A 933 0.54 28.39 18.63
CA SER A 933 0.93 29.75 18.25
C SER A 933 0.99 30.66 19.49
N PRO A 934 1.97 31.58 19.61
CA PRO A 934 1.88 32.66 20.58
C PRO A 934 0.64 33.50 20.24
N SER A 935 -0.32 33.56 21.16
CA SER A 935 -1.40 34.55 21.09
C SER A 935 -0.78 35.94 21.24
N PRO A 936 -1.11 36.94 20.40
CA PRO A 936 -0.46 38.27 20.45
C PRO A 936 -0.62 38.99 21.80
N GLU A 937 -1.59 38.60 22.62
CA GLU A 937 -1.87 39.16 23.95
C GLU A 937 -1.09 38.50 25.11
N LYS A 938 -0.32 37.44 24.85
CA LYS A 938 0.48 36.76 25.89
C LYS A 938 1.92 36.57 25.41
N GLY A 939 2.85 37.13 26.18
CA GLY A 939 4.29 37.08 25.90
C GLY A 939 4.85 35.65 25.80
N PRO A 940 6.12 35.50 25.37
CA PRO A 940 6.67 34.26 24.82
C PRO A 940 6.93 33.17 25.88
N TYR A 941 5.86 32.54 26.36
CA TYR A 941 5.90 31.24 27.02
C TYR A 941 5.81 30.14 25.96
N TYR A 942 6.96 29.78 25.39
CA TYR A 942 7.09 28.66 24.48
C TYR A 942 6.71 27.34 25.19
N SER A 943 5.92 26.49 24.53
CA SER A 943 5.75 25.11 24.96
C SER A 943 7.05 24.34 24.69
N ALA A 944 7.72 23.89 25.75
CA ALA A 944 9.03 23.24 25.73
C ALA A 944 9.04 21.81 25.10
N GLY A 945 8.11 21.51 24.20
CA GLY A 945 7.92 20.17 23.64
C GLY A 945 8.97 19.71 22.62
N VAL A 946 9.78 20.62 22.07
CA VAL A 946 10.78 20.31 21.02
C VAL A 946 12.15 19.88 21.59
N PHE A 947 12.41 20.15 22.88
CA PHE A 947 13.67 19.81 23.53
C PHE A 947 13.40 19.08 24.85
N ARG A 948 13.59 17.76 24.86
CA ARG A 948 13.36 16.88 26.02
C ARG A 948 14.31 17.15 27.22
N VAL A 949 15.29 18.03 27.04
CA VAL A 949 16.36 18.37 28.01
C VAL A 949 15.93 19.45 29.02
N LEU A 950 14.86 20.21 28.76
CA LEU A 950 14.47 21.34 29.60
C LEU A 950 13.21 21.09 30.44
N GLU A 951 13.35 20.26 31.47
CA GLU A 951 12.51 20.43 32.66
C GLU A 951 12.77 21.82 33.29
N PRO A 952 11.74 22.52 33.78
CA PRO A 952 11.85 23.91 34.21
C PRO A 952 12.46 24.05 35.61
N GLN A 953 13.76 23.79 35.74
CA GLN A 953 14.54 24.47 36.77
C GLN A 953 14.63 25.97 36.42
N ARG A 954 14.71 26.83 37.45
CA ARG A 954 14.24 28.23 37.41
C ARG A 954 15.15 29.22 36.65
N ASP A 955 16.06 28.74 35.82
CA ASP A 955 17.09 29.56 35.19
C ASP A 955 16.72 30.00 33.76
N CYS A 956 16.43 31.30 33.65
CA CYS A 956 15.88 31.95 32.46
C CYS A 956 16.80 31.97 31.23
N GLN A 957 18.01 31.39 31.29
CA GLN A 957 18.95 31.32 30.17
C GLN A 957 18.74 30.06 29.30
N HIS A 958 18.41 28.92 29.89
CA HIS A 958 18.21 27.66 29.15
C HIS A 958 17.05 27.76 28.15
N LEU A 959 15.94 28.41 28.53
CA LEU A 959 14.83 28.70 27.62
C LEU A 959 15.27 29.48 26.37
N ARG A 960 16.35 30.26 26.40
CA ARG A 960 16.71 31.21 25.33
C ARG A 960 17.55 30.59 24.22
N ILE A 961 18.45 29.67 24.55
CA ILE A 961 19.14 28.86 23.53
C ILE A 961 18.14 27.91 22.86
N ALA A 962 17.26 27.26 23.64
CA ALA A 962 16.15 26.49 23.09
C ALA A 962 15.22 27.38 22.23
N SER A 963 14.88 28.60 22.66
CA SER A 963 14.09 29.54 21.83
C SER A 963 14.80 29.88 20.51
N ARG A 964 16.11 30.12 20.53
CA ARG A 964 16.90 30.35 19.32
C ARG A 964 16.96 29.12 18.42
N ALA A 965 17.12 27.90 18.95
CA ALA A 965 17.12 26.66 18.17
C ALA A 965 15.71 26.26 17.65
N ILE A 966 14.66 26.56 18.41
CA ILE A 966 13.25 26.47 17.99
C ILE A 966 13.01 27.45 16.83
N VAL A 967 13.44 28.71 16.96
CA VAL A 967 13.38 29.72 15.90
C VAL A 967 14.26 29.32 14.70
N LEU A 968 15.39 28.64 14.93
CA LEU A 968 16.27 28.13 13.90
C LEU A 968 15.62 27.02 13.06
N LEU A 969 14.98 26.04 13.71
CA LEU A 969 14.14 25.03 13.05
C LEU A 969 12.99 25.71 12.29
N LEU A 970 12.28 26.64 12.93
CA LEU A 970 11.18 27.42 12.36
C LEU A 970 11.56 28.35 11.20
N LEU A 971 12.86 28.54 10.89
CA LEU A 971 13.33 29.45 9.83
C LEU A 971 14.29 28.83 8.81
N ILE A 972 15.13 27.85 9.18
CA ILE A 972 16.11 27.26 8.23
C ILE A 972 15.42 26.50 7.10
N VAL A 973 14.34 25.78 7.40
CA VAL A 973 13.56 25.07 6.36
C VAL A 973 12.68 26.05 5.53
N GLY A 974 12.60 27.32 5.95
CA GLY A 974 11.89 28.42 5.31
C GLY A 974 12.80 29.49 4.72
N THR A 975 13.75 29.11 3.86
CA THR A 975 14.56 30.09 3.09
C THR A 975 14.12 30.22 1.63
N LYS A 976 13.03 30.98 1.45
CA LYS A 976 12.72 31.71 0.21
C LYS A 976 12.55 33.19 0.52
#